data_AF-A0A2T1DA43-F1
#
_entry.id   AF-A0A2T1DA43-F1
#
_cell.length_a   1.000
_cell.length_b   1.000
_cell.length_c   1.000
_cell.angle_alpha   90.00
_cell.angle_beta   90.00
_cell.angle_gamma   90.00
#
_symmetry.space_group_name_H-M   'P 1'
#
loop_
_entity.id
_entity.type
_entity.pdbx_description
1 polymer ?
#
loop_
_entity_poly.entity_id
_entity_poly.type
_entity_poly.pdbx_seq_one_letter_code
_entity_poly.pdbx_strand_id
1 'polypeptide(L)'
;MTRDRGIPKRRLPNPNSQNAGKPFDLPLPSSSLPNQSPDAIAATRSDSPGFQNSSKTFLKKRLGRVLTDWRLAAGLGLALTGGLSLLAIGFLFKLPAVPNCPAIFWPLASASLRLHCAQLAANKQTVNDLLEAIKLLNSLPDDHPLHQEASRLIEQWSKEILQLGDDAFNEGKLGDAIDMARKVPKSASIYGEVEGRINRWQTIWSEAEAIYRRVEDALRDQNWRKASSDAARLLSIENNFWQTTKYQELTEKITLTRADISKIAKAKDLADRGGISNLLEAIKLASNVGEQSYVYQDAQDTIANIGQKMFDLAQDTLTRKDLQGALDIVSKIPPIAKLQREAEDFEVIANAQAKTWGGTVADIEAAIAQIQKVELGRPLYAKAQALLVRWQSEKSDIAQLEKARQLAQSGKPEDLQAAIAQASLVPSDNPRSQEAQKLANDLNGQMQTQQDRPLLDRADQLASRGDVANLQTAMDQASQIAPGHALYKEAQNRIKQWNRQVAQLQDEPILDQADSLAESGDLSGAIAAAQGIGSSSAVYGDAQSKVQTWQRRQQAEQGLQQARIAANGGTPDSLAEAIRLANGVPGASPLRGEATQAIEQWSQQILQAAISQADTDMAGAIVTAQKVPSRTEAYAQAQLQIDAWRRSLGR
;
A
#
# COMPACT_ATOMS: atom_id res chain seq x y z
N MET A 1 25.43 -59.26 14.04
CA MET A 1 25.10 -59.51 15.46
C MET A 1 24.63 -58.18 16.07
N THR A 2 23.54 -58.03 16.82
CA THR A 2 22.28 -58.81 16.97
C THR A 2 21.39 -58.05 17.98
N ARG A 3 20.07 -57.92 17.71
CA ARG A 3 19.02 -57.56 18.71
C ARG A 3 19.10 -56.13 19.33
N ASP A 4 18.04 -55.57 19.93
CA ASP A 4 16.61 -56.00 19.95
C ASP A 4 15.63 -54.81 19.84
N ARG A 5 14.33 -55.08 19.75
CA ARG A 5 13.24 -54.09 19.68
C ARG A 5 12.58 -53.84 21.05
N GLY A 6 12.19 -52.60 21.34
CA GLY A 6 11.35 -52.23 22.49
C GLY A 6 10.09 -51.47 22.05
N ILE A 7 8.92 -51.84 22.59
CA ILE A 7 7.61 -51.25 22.27
C ILE A 7 6.91 -50.79 23.56
N PRO A 8 6.48 -49.52 23.69
CA PRO A 8 5.56 -49.08 24.74
C PRO A 8 4.07 -49.25 24.33
N LYS A 9 3.18 -49.46 25.30
CA LYS A 9 1.78 -49.89 25.09
C LYS A 9 0.79 -48.72 25.04
N ARG A 10 -0.33 -48.90 24.30
CA ARG A 10 -1.54 -48.07 24.44
C ARG A 10 -2.11 -48.17 25.87
N ARG A 11 -2.76 -47.10 26.34
CA ARG A 11 -3.58 -47.05 27.56
C ARG A 11 -5.02 -46.67 27.19
N LEU A 12 -6.00 -47.35 27.78
CA LEU A 12 -7.44 -47.05 27.63
C LEU A 12 -7.95 -46.20 28.81
N PRO A 13 -8.92 -45.30 28.61
CA PRO A 13 -9.75 -44.75 29.67
C PRO A 13 -11.08 -45.52 29.83
N ASN A 14 -11.67 -45.46 31.02
CA ASN A 14 -12.97 -46.05 31.37
C ASN A 14 -13.86 -44.95 31.99
N PRO A 15 -15.20 -44.92 31.76
CA PRO A 15 -16.03 -43.77 32.14
C PRO A 15 -16.75 -43.93 33.50
N ASN A 16 -16.91 -42.84 34.24
CA ASN A 16 -18.16 -42.45 34.95
C ASN A 16 -17.95 -41.26 35.91
N SER A 17 -18.85 -40.28 35.84
CA SER A 17 -19.43 -39.60 37.02
C SER A 17 -20.76 -38.93 36.64
N GLN A 18 -21.67 -38.81 37.61
CA GLN A 18 -23.00 -38.21 37.44
C GLN A 18 -23.17 -37.07 38.46
N ASN A 19 -23.85 -35.99 38.06
CA ASN A 19 -24.83 -35.18 38.83
C ASN A 19 -25.14 -33.91 38.00
N ALA A 20 -26.38 -33.43 37.78
CA ALA A 20 -27.61 -33.33 38.59
C ALA A 20 -27.70 -32.01 39.38
N GLY A 21 -28.58 -31.10 38.92
CA GLY A 21 -28.93 -29.80 39.52
C GLY A 21 -29.99 -29.08 38.67
N LYS A 22 -30.94 -28.35 39.29
CA LYS A 22 -32.12 -27.73 38.64
C LYS A 22 -32.78 -26.66 39.58
N PRO A 23 -33.79 -25.87 39.16
CA PRO A 23 -33.73 -24.51 38.58
C PRO A 23 -34.22 -23.41 39.56
N PHE A 24 -35.03 -22.41 39.11
CA PHE A 24 -35.55 -21.16 39.74
C PHE A 24 -34.68 -19.89 39.48
N ASP A 25 -35.20 -18.67 39.22
CA ASP A 25 -36.56 -18.18 38.87
C ASP A 25 -36.55 -16.80 38.11
N LEU A 26 -37.73 -16.22 37.83
CA LEU A 26 -38.10 -14.94 37.14
C LEU A 26 -37.88 -13.64 38.01
N PRO A 27 -38.09 -12.34 37.56
CA PRO A 27 -39.18 -11.83 36.67
C PRO A 27 -38.95 -10.54 35.79
N LEU A 28 -40.10 -10.02 35.30
CA LEU A 28 -40.52 -8.87 34.42
C LEU A 28 -40.31 -7.44 35.01
N PRO A 29 -40.80 -6.27 34.45
CA PRO A 29 -41.85 -5.95 33.42
C PRO A 29 -41.41 -4.87 32.35
N SER A 30 -42.18 -4.02 31.62
CA SER A 30 -43.61 -3.55 31.67
C SER A 30 -44.09 -2.78 30.39
N SER A 31 -45.41 -2.79 30.08
CA SER A 31 -46.26 -1.75 29.40
C SER A 31 -45.97 -1.24 27.95
N SER A 32 -46.92 -0.77 27.10
CA SER A 32 -48.39 -0.53 27.21
C SER A 32 -49.16 -0.58 25.85
N LEU A 33 -50.50 -0.68 25.93
CA LEU A 33 -51.56 -0.72 24.88
C LEU A 33 -52.12 0.71 24.53
N PRO A 34 -53.19 0.96 23.70
CA PRO A 34 -54.26 0.08 23.12
C PRO A 34 -54.55 0.32 21.59
N ASN A 35 -55.64 -0.08 20.90
CA ASN A 35 -56.97 -0.62 21.28
C ASN A 35 -57.69 -1.41 20.14
N GLN A 36 -58.46 -2.48 20.47
CA GLN A 36 -59.69 -3.04 19.84
C GLN A 36 -59.78 -3.34 18.30
N SER A 37 -60.63 -4.24 17.75
CA SER A 37 -61.37 -5.47 18.15
C SER A 37 -62.49 -5.75 17.08
N PRO A 38 -63.21 -6.90 17.03
CA PRO A 38 -62.99 -8.21 17.67
C PRO A 38 -63.12 -9.45 16.71
N ASP A 39 -62.85 -10.65 17.26
CA ASP A 39 -63.40 -11.99 16.94
C ASP A 39 -63.37 -12.59 15.50
N ALA A 40 -63.11 -13.89 15.30
CA ALA A 40 -62.52 -14.92 16.17
C ALA A 40 -61.99 -16.09 15.31
N ILE A 41 -60.94 -16.79 15.76
CA ILE A 41 -60.33 -17.93 15.03
C ILE A 41 -60.46 -19.22 15.86
N ALA A 42 -60.88 -20.30 15.20
CA ALA A 42 -60.61 -21.67 15.63
C ALA A 42 -60.38 -22.56 14.40
N ALA A 43 -59.13 -22.91 14.12
CA ALA A 43 -58.76 -23.84 13.06
C ALA A 43 -58.03 -25.04 13.65
N THR A 44 -58.40 -26.25 13.22
CA THR A 44 -57.64 -27.47 13.52
C THR A 44 -57.72 -28.46 12.38
N ARG A 45 -56.59 -28.62 11.68
CA ARG A 45 -56.24 -29.85 10.94
C ARG A 45 -55.67 -30.82 11.99
N SER A 46 -56.35 -31.93 12.26
CA SER A 46 -56.30 -33.20 11.51
C SER A 46 -55.03 -34.00 11.85
N ASP A 47 -55.20 -35.05 12.62
CA ASP A 47 -54.19 -36.12 12.78
C ASP A 47 -54.89 -37.49 12.74
N SER A 48 -54.15 -38.54 12.38
CA SER A 48 -54.71 -39.82 11.91
C SER A 48 -54.87 -40.91 13.00
N PRO A 49 -55.71 -41.96 12.76
CA PRO A 49 -56.30 -42.75 13.84
C PRO A 49 -55.52 -43.99 14.27
N GLY A 50 -55.65 -44.35 15.55
CA GLY A 50 -55.34 -45.68 16.08
C GLY A 50 -56.59 -46.35 16.66
N PHE A 51 -57.18 -47.32 15.94
CA PHE A 51 -58.29 -48.12 16.44
C PHE A 51 -57.81 -49.23 17.37
N GLN A 52 -58.42 -49.38 18.55
CA GLN A 52 -58.60 -50.70 19.20
C GLN A 52 -59.99 -50.83 19.82
N ASN A 53 -60.52 -52.06 19.78
CA ASN A 53 -61.83 -52.41 20.32
C ASN A 53 -61.79 -52.53 21.85
N SER A 54 -62.86 -52.09 22.52
CA SER A 54 -63.38 -52.88 23.64
C SER A 54 -64.90 -52.74 23.79
N SER A 55 -65.49 -53.70 24.48
CA SER A 55 -66.86 -54.15 24.27
C SER A 55 -67.86 -53.72 25.35
N LYS A 56 -69.15 -53.75 24.97
CA LYS A 56 -70.35 -54.08 25.79
C LYS A 56 -70.92 -53.03 26.75
N THR A 57 -72.26 -53.13 26.85
CA THR A 57 -73.16 -52.66 27.92
C THR A 57 -73.49 -51.17 27.96
N PHE A 58 -74.72 -50.81 27.59
CA PHE A 58 -75.78 -50.48 28.56
C PHE A 58 -77.11 -50.23 27.83
N LEU A 59 -78.14 -51.06 28.12
CA LEU A 59 -79.46 -50.95 27.49
C LEU A 59 -80.56 -51.25 28.52
N LYS A 60 -81.17 -50.21 29.11
CA LYS A 60 -82.39 -50.34 29.94
C LYS A 60 -83.11 -49.00 30.14
N LYS A 61 -84.45 -49.05 30.20
CA LYS A 61 -85.39 -47.99 30.59
C LYS A 61 -85.49 -46.74 29.68
N ARG A 62 -86.36 -46.79 28.67
CA ARG A 62 -87.61 -45.98 28.63
C ARG A 62 -88.52 -46.41 27.47
N LEU A 63 -89.59 -47.14 27.80
CA LEU A 63 -90.73 -47.43 26.92
C LEU A 63 -91.97 -47.48 27.82
N GLY A 64 -92.98 -46.66 27.51
CA GLY A 64 -94.20 -46.53 28.32
C GLY A 64 -94.67 -45.10 28.54
N ARG A 65 -95.37 -44.53 27.55
CA ARG A 65 -96.35 -43.40 27.55
C ARG A 65 -96.53 -42.84 26.12
N VAL A 66 -97.07 -43.62 25.19
CA VAL A 66 -97.35 -43.17 23.79
C VAL A 66 -98.63 -43.77 23.18
N LEU A 67 -99.57 -44.29 23.99
CA LEU A 67 -100.74 -45.07 23.51
C LEU A 67 -102.06 -44.71 24.22
N THR A 68 -102.25 -43.44 24.58
CA THR A 68 -103.48 -42.96 25.24
C THR A 68 -103.94 -41.58 24.73
N ASP A 69 -103.72 -41.27 23.45
CA ASP A 69 -104.24 -40.04 22.83
C ASP A 69 -104.80 -40.31 21.42
N TRP A 70 -106.12 -40.20 21.28
CA TRP A 70 -106.88 -40.39 20.04
C TRP A 70 -106.43 -39.43 18.92
N ARG A 71 -105.92 -38.24 19.26
CA ARG A 71 -105.49 -37.23 18.27
C ARG A 71 -104.26 -37.68 17.49
N LEU A 72 -103.40 -38.51 18.08
CA LEU A 72 -102.23 -39.07 17.40
C LEU A 72 -102.59 -40.19 16.43
N ALA A 73 -103.65 -40.96 16.70
CA ALA A 73 -104.14 -42.00 15.79
C ALA A 73 -104.67 -41.39 14.48
N ALA A 74 -105.41 -40.28 14.55
CA ALA A 74 -105.89 -39.55 13.39
C ALA A 74 -104.76 -38.98 12.51
N GLY A 75 -103.70 -38.44 13.14
CA GLY A 75 -102.52 -37.94 12.44
C GLY A 75 -101.76 -39.03 11.67
N LEU A 76 -101.67 -40.24 12.23
CA LEU A 76 -100.99 -41.37 11.58
C LEU A 76 -101.72 -41.84 10.30
N GLY A 77 -103.05 -41.77 10.29
CA GLY A 77 -103.87 -42.15 9.12
C GLY A 77 -103.65 -41.25 7.90
N LEU A 78 -103.54 -39.94 8.10
CA LEU A 78 -103.27 -38.97 7.02
C LEU A 78 -101.82 -39.05 6.51
N ALA A 79 -100.85 -39.41 7.35
CA ALA A 79 -99.47 -39.62 6.93
C ALA A 79 -99.32 -40.83 5.97
N LEU A 80 -100.13 -41.88 6.16
CA LEU A 80 -100.07 -43.10 5.35
C LEU A 80 -100.61 -42.93 3.92
N THR A 81 -101.58 -42.04 3.70
CA THR A 81 -102.11 -41.76 2.35
C THR A 81 -101.29 -40.71 1.60
N GLY A 82 -100.71 -39.73 2.30
CA GLY A 82 -99.82 -38.73 1.70
C GLY A 82 -98.44 -39.27 1.29
N GLY A 83 -97.96 -40.36 1.89
CA GLY A 83 -96.62 -40.90 1.62
C GLY A 83 -96.45 -41.54 0.22
N LEU A 84 -97.50 -42.13 -0.34
CA LEU A 84 -97.40 -42.92 -1.58
C LEU A 84 -97.15 -42.06 -2.84
N SER A 85 -97.73 -40.86 -2.92
CA SER A 85 -97.51 -39.95 -4.05
C SER A 85 -96.11 -39.33 -4.06
N LEU A 86 -95.53 -39.06 -2.89
CA LEU A 86 -94.13 -38.63 -2.78
C LEU A 86 -93.14 -39.75 -3.14
N LEU A 87 -93.44 -41.00 -2.78
CA LEU A 87 -92.62 -42.16 -3.18
C LEU A 87 -92.62 -42.40 -4.70
N ALA A 88 -93.73 -42.13 -5.39
CA ALA A 88 -93.80 -42.20 -6.86
C ALA A 88 -92.90 -41.16 -7.53
N ILE A 89 -92.94 -39.91 -7.07
CA ILE A 89 -92.06 -38.83 -7.57
C ILE A 89 -90.59 -39.13 -7.23
N GLY A 90 -90.32 -39.68 -6.05
CA GLY A 90 -88.98 -40.15 -5.65
C GLY A 90 -88.43 -41.30 -6.51
N PHE A 91 -89.29 -42.05 -7.21
CA PHE A 91 -88.86 -43.04 -8.22
C PHE A 91 -88.63 -42.43 -9.61
N LEU A 92 -89.31 -41.33 -9.97
CA LEU A 92 -89.08 -40.61 -11.24
C LEU A 92 -87.81 -39.75 -11.21
N PHE A 93 -87.45 -39.18 -10.07
CA PHE A 93 -86.13 -38.55 -9.86
C PHE A 93 -85.00 -39.53 -9.54
N LYS A 94 -85.30 -40.83 -9.52
CA LYS A 94 -84.28 -41.87 -9.36
C LYS A 94 -83.61 -42.10 -10.70
N LEU A 95 -82.52 -41.37 -10.94
CA LEU A 95 -81.61 -41.59 -12.06
C LEU A 95 -81.38 -43.09 -12.28
N PRO A 96 -81.36 -43.59 -13.53
CA PRO A 96 -81.16 -45.00 -13.81
C PRO A 96 -79.87 -45.46 -13.14
N ALA A 97 -79.95 -46.57 -12.40
CA ALA A 97 -78.88 -46.98 -11.49
C ALA A 97 -77.56 -47.16 -12.25
N VAL A 98 -76.64 -46.21 -12.05
CA VAL A 98 -75.29 -46.26 -12.64
C VAL A 98 -74.68 -47.59 -12.22
N PRO A 99 -74.21 -48.43 -13.16
CA PRO A 99 -73.73 -49.77 -12.81
C PRO A 99 -72.60 -49.65 -11.80
N ASN A 100 -72.69 -50.41 -10.70
CA ASN A 100 -71.67 -50.43 -9.66
C ASN A 100 -70.45 -51.24 -10.14
N CYS A 101 -69.69 -50.66 -11.07
CA CYS A 101 -68.56 -51.27 -11.78
C CYS A 101 -67.57 -52.06 -10.87
N PRO A 102 -67.15 -51.58 -9.69
CA PRO A 102 -66.24 -52.35 -8.82
C PRO A 102 -66.87 -53.59 -8.16
N ALA A 103 -68.18 -53.85 -8.34
CA ALA A 103 -68.88 -55.00 -7.79
C ALA A 103 -69.33 -56.03 -8.86
N ILE A 104 -68.85 -55.92 -10.11
CA ILE A 104 -69.29 -56.75 -11.24
C ILE A 104 -68.47 -58.06 -11.34
N PHE A 105 -69.16 -59.19 -11.50
CA PHE A 105 -68.53 -60.46 -11.86
C PHE A 105 -68.26 -60.53 -13.38
N TRP A 106 -67.08 -60.07 -13.79
CA TRP A 106 -66.69 -59.88 -15.19
C TRP A 106 -66.97 -61.03 -16.17
N PRO A 107 -66.82 -62.33 -15.83
CA PRO A 107 -67.11 -63.42 -16.75
C PRO A 107 -68.55 -63.46 -17.28
N LEU A 108 -69.53 -62.90 -16.54
CA LEU A 108 -70.93 -62.80 -16.95
C LEU A 108 -71.35 -61.39 -17.38
N ALA A 109 -70.43 -60.41 -17.39
CA ALA A 109 -70.72 -59.04 -17.78
C ALA A 109 -70.75 -58.89 -19.30
N SER A 110 -71.83 -58.28 -19.83
CA SER A 110 -71.97 -58.00 -21.27
C SER A 110 -70.89 -57.03 -21.78
N ALA A 111 -70.57 -57.10 -23.07
CA ALA A 111 -69.56 -56.23 -23.67
C ALA A 111 -69.92 -54.74 -23.59
N SER A 112 -71.21 -54.39 -23.70
CA SER A 112 -71.68 -53.00 -23.52
C SER A 112 -71.50 -52.51 -22.07
N LEU A 113 -71.68 -53.37 -21.07
CA LEU A 113 -71.45 -53.06 -19.67
C LEU A 113 -69.94 -52.94 -19.37
N ARG A 114 -69.10 -53.81 -19.95
CA ARG A 114 -67.63 -53.69 -19.90
C ARG A 114 -67.17 -52.35 -20.49
N LEU A 115 -67.69 -51.97 -21.65
CA LEU A 115 -67.33 -50.73 -22.34
C LEU A 115 -67.76 -49.47 -21.57
N HIS A 116 -68.99 -49.44 -21.04
CA HIS A 116 -69.46 -48.34 -20.18
C HIS A 116 -68.63 -48.22 -18.89
N CYS A 117 -68.31 -49.34 -18.23
CA CYS A 117 -67.47 -49.31 -17.02
C CYS A 117 -66.01 -48.93 -17.32
N ALA A 118 -65.46 -49.33 -18.47
CA ALA A 118 -64.14 -48.91 -18.92
C ALA A 118 -64.09 -47.40 -19.19
N GLN A 119 -65.09 -46.85 -19.89
CA GLN A 119 -65.23 -45.40 -20.10
C GLN A 119 -65.34 -44.64 -18.77
N LEU A 120 -66.09 -45.17 -17.78
CA LEU A 120 -66.22 -44.56 -16.46
C LEU A 120 -64.90 -44.57 -15.66
N ALA A 121 -64.07 -45.61 -15.81
CA ALA A 121 -62.73 -45.64 -15.23
C ALA A 121 -61.80 -44.63 -15.92
N ALA A 122 -61.71 -44.68 -17.25
CA ALA A 122 -60.87 -43.78 -18.06
C ALA A 122 -61.17 -42.28 -17.82
N ASN A 123 -62.44 -41.92 -17.55
CA ASN A 123 -62.86 -40.55 -17.24
C ASN A 123 -62.21 -39.95 -15.98
N LYS A 124 -61.51 -40.74 -15.15
CA LYS A 124 -60.68 -40.22 -14.04
C LYS A 124 -59.31 -39.69 -14.49
N GLN A 125 -58.90 -39.97 -15.73
CA GLN A 125 -57.66 -39.49 -16.36
C GLN A 125 -56.38 -39.79 -15.56
N THR A 126 -56.31 -40.93 -14.86
CA THR A 126 -55.07 -41.42 -14.23
C THR A 126 -54.55 -42.64 -14.98
N VAL A 127 -53.22 -42.82 -15.02
CA VAL A 127 -52.60 -43.99 -15.66
C VAL A 127 -53.14 -45.31 -15.11
N ASN A 128 -53.42 -45.41 -13.81
CA ASN A 128 -53.95 -46.65 -13.22
C ASN A 128 -55.39 -46.94 -13.69
N ASP A 129 -56.25 -45.93 -13.76
CA ASP A 129 -57.64 -46.09 -14.18
C ASP A 129 -57.77 -46.29 -15.69
N LEU A 130 -56.90 -45.68 -16.48
CA LEU A 130 -56.78 -45.92 -17.92
C LEU A 130 -56.31 -47.36 -18.20
N LEU A 131 -55.37 -47.90 -17.42
CA LEU A 131 -54.95 -49.30 -17.51
C LEU A 131 -56.05 -50.28 -17.07
N GLU A 132 -56.86 -49.93 -16.07
CA GLU A 132 -58.06 -50.71 -15.72
C GLU A 132 -59.08 -50.71 -16.87
N ALA A 133 -59.35 -49.55 -17.47
CA ALA A 133 -60.24 -49.41 -18.62
C ALA A 133 -59.77 -50.24 -19.83
N ILE A 134 -58.49 -50.13 -20.19
CA ILE A 134 -57.83 -50.94 -21.24
C ILE A 134 -57.98 -52.43 -20.95
N LYS A 135 -57.70 -52.88 -19.72
CA LYS A 135 -57.78 -54.29 -19.31
C LYS A 135 -59.19 -54.86 -19.44
N LEU A 136 -60.23 -54.07 -19.18
CA LEU A 136 -61.62 -54.49 -19.37
C LEU A 136 -61.96 -54.68 -20.85
N LEU A 137 -61.48 -53.81 -21.74
CA LEU A 137 -61.72 -53.90 -23.18
C LEU A 137 -60.89 -54.98 -23.87
N ASN A 138 -59.63 -55.16 -23.48
CA ASN A 138 -58.71 -56.20 -23.99
C ASN A 138 -59.13 -57.63 -23.56
N SER A 139 -60.32 -57.79 -22.98
CA SER A 139 -60.97 -59.09 -22.67
C SER A 139 -62.06 -59.48 -23.68
N LEU A 140 -62.26 -58.68 -24.73
CA LEU A 140 -63.21 -58.94 -25.82
C LEU A 140 -62.52 -59.72 -26.96
N PRO A 141 -63.11 -60.82 -27.46
CA PRO A 141 -62.63 -61.52 -28.64
C PRO A 141 -62.60 -60.65 -29.91
N ASP A 142 -61.73 -61.01 -30.86
CA ASP A 142 -61.50 -60.26 -32.10
C ASP A 142 -62.70 -60.33 -33.08
N ASP A 143 -63.55 -61.36 -32.96
CA ASP A 143 -64.79 -61.53 -33.74
C ASP A 143 -66.00 -60.79 -33.14
N HIS A 144 -65.82 -60.10 -32.00
CA HIS A 144 -66.91 -59.45 -31.29
C HIS A 144 -67.37 -58.13 -31.98
N PRO A 145 -68.67 -57.85 -32.16
CA PRO A 145 -69.15 -56.66 -32.88
C PRO A 145 -68.71 -55.29 -32.36
N LEU A 146 -68.27 -55.19 -31.10
CA LEU A 146 -67.70 -53.96 -30.52
C LEU A 146 -66.17 -53.90 -30.55
N HIS A 147 -65.48 -54.89 -31.14
CA HIS A 147 -64.01 -54.97 -31.14
C HIS A 147 -63.35 -53.74 -31.80
N GLN A 148 -63.88 -53.23 -32.91
CA GLN A 148 -63.34 -52.02 -33.57
C GLN A 148 -63.39 -50.79 -32.66
N GLU A 149 -64.50 -50.55 -31.96
CA GLU A 149 -64.66 -49.43 -31.03
C GLU A 149 -63.81 -49.65 -29.76
N ALA A 150 -63.71 -50.90 -29.29
CA ALA A 150 -62.85 -51.24 -28.16
C ALA A 150 -61.37 -50.96 -28.46
N SER A 151 -60.90 -51.34 -29.66
CA SER A 151 -59.54 -51.05 -30.14
C SER A 151 -59.30 -49.54 -30.32
N ARG A 152 -60.30 -48.79 -30.80
CA ARG A 152 -60.25 -47.31 -30.87
C ARG A 152 -60.07 -46.67 -29.50
N LEU A 153 -60.79 -47.15 -28.48
CA LEU A 153 -60.69 -46.67 -27.10
C LEU A 153 -59.37 -47.08 -26.44
N ILE A 154 -58.89 -48.31 -26.63
CA ILE A 154 -57.58 -48.77 -26.13
C ILE A 154 -56.45 -47.90 -26.71
N GLU A 155 -56.47 -47.62 -28.01
CA GLU A 155 -55.51 -46.74 -28.68
C GLU A 155 -55.57 -45.30 -28.17
N GLN A 156 -56.78 -44.78 -27.89
CA GLN A 156 -56.97 -43.45 -27.30
C GLN A 156 -56.39 -43.37 -25.87
N TRP A 157 -56.78 -44.28 -24.99
CA TRP A 157 -56.31 -44.31 -23.60
C TRP A 157 -54.81 -44.61 -23.49
N SER A 158 -54.25 -45.34 -24.45
CA SER A 158 -52.80 -45.56 -24.54
C SER A 158 -52.04 -44.28 -24.93
N LYS A 159 -52.63 -43.40 -25.75
CA LYS A 159 -52.11 -42.05 -26.03
C LYS A 159 -52.25 -41.14 -24.81
N GLU A 160 -53.35 -41.23 -24.07
CA GLU A 160 -53.54 -40.49 -22.81
C GLU A 160 -52.52 -40.90 -21.74
N ILE A 161 -52.17 -42.19 -21.62
CA ILE A 161 -51.08 -42.66 -20.74
C ILE A 161 -49.72 -42.06 -21.15
N LEU A 162 -49.44 -41.96 -22.45
CA LEU A 162 -48.20 -41.31 -22.92
C LEU A 162 -48.20 -39.79 -22.69
N GLN A 163 -49.35 -39.12 -22.87
CA GLN A 163 -49.47 -37.70 -22.57
C GLN A 163 -49.22 -37.41 -21.08
N LEU A 164 -49.77 -38.22 -20.17
CA LEU A 164 -49.49 -38.11 -18.73
C LEU A 164 -48.00 -38.33 -18.41
N GLY A 165 -47.29 -39.12 -19.23
CA GLY A 165 -45.84 -39.25 -19.19
C GLY A 165 -45.10 -37.99 -19.67
N ASP A 166 -45.52 -37.42 -20.80
CA ASP A 166 -44.99 -36.13 -21.30
C ASP A 166 -45.25 -34.98 -20.30
N ASP A 167 -46.39 -34.99 -19.62
CA ASP A 167 -46.74 -34.03 -18.56
C ASP A 167 -45.82 -34.22 -17.33
N ALA A 168 -45.70 -35.45 -16.82
CA ALA A 168 -44.81 -35.79 -15.71
C ALA A 168 -43.34 -35.46 -16.01
N PHE A 169 -42.87 -35.68 -17.26
CA PHE A 169 -41.56 -35.25 -17.72
C PHE A 169 -41.41 -33.73 -17.61
N ASN A 170 -42.40 -32.96 -18.08
CA ASN A 170 -42.41 -31.50 -18.01
C ASN A 170 -42.52 -30.95 -16.58
N GLU A 171 -43.07 -31.70 -15.62
CA GLU A 171 -43.05 -31.40 -14.18
C GLU A 171 -41.69 -31.72 -13.50
N GLY A 172 -40.71 -32.25 -14.22
CA GLY A 172 -39.40 -32.63 -13.68
C GLY A 172 -39.31 -34.08 -13.18
N LYS A 173 -40.32 -34.92 -13.44
CA LYS A 173 -40.43 -36.29 -12.92
C LYS A 173 -40.06 -37.33 -13.99
N LEU A 174 -38.84 -37.28 -14.50
CA LEU A 174 -38.36 -38.19 -15.56
C LEU A 174 -38.58 -39.69 -15.22
N GLY A 175 -38.36 -40.08 -13.96
CA GLY A 175 -38.58 -41.46 -13.51
C GLY A 175 -40.05 -41.88 -13.66
N ASP A 176 -40.97 -41.08 -13.13
CA ASP A 176 -42.40 -41.31 -13.22
C ASP A 176 -42.86 -41.36 -14.69
N ALA A 177 -42.38 -40.44 -15.53
CA ALA A 177 -42.69 -40.40 -16.97
C ALA A 177 -42.33 -41.71 -17.69
N ILE A 178 -41.11 -42.22 -17.46
CA ILE A 178 -40.63 -43.49 -18.04
C ILE A 178 -41.47 -44.67 -17.53
N ASP A 179 -41.80 -44.69 -16.23
CA ASP A 179 -42.61 -45.75 -15.62
C ASP A 179 -44.10 -45.65 -15.97
N MET A 180 -44.60 -44.50 -16.43
CA MET A 180 -45.93 -44.37 -17.06
C MET A 180 -45.89 -44.92 -18.49
N ALA A 181 -44.93 -44.48 -19.31
CA ALA A 181 -44.80 -44.91 -20.70
C ALA A 181 -44.61 -46.44 -20.84
N ARG A 182 -43.84 -47.05 -19.94
CA ARG A 182 -43.63 -48.51 -19.93
C ARG A 182 -44.86 -49.36 -19.61
N LYS A 183 -45.95 -48.75 -19.11
CA LYS A 183 -47.21 -49.45 -18.83
C LYS A 183 -48.15 -49.51 -20.04
N VAL A 184 -47.87 -48.75 -21.10
CA VAL A 184 -48.65 -48.75 -22.35
C VAL A 184 -48.80 -50.19 -22.88
N PRO A 185 -50.01 -50.65 -23.22
CA PRO A 185 -50.26 -52.02 -23.65
C PRO A 185 -49.64 -52.32 -25.02
N LYS A 186 -49.06 -53.51 -25.17
CA LYS A 186 -48.48 -53.97 -26.45
C LYS A 186 -49.51 -54.20 -27.58
N SER A 187 -50.80 -54.17 -27.25
CA SER A 187 -51.92 -54.28 -28.20
C SER A 187 -52.34 -52.94 -28.81
N ALA A 188 -51.88 -51.80 -28.28
CA ALA A 188 -52.10 -50.49 -28.89
C ALA A 188 -51.07 -50.21 -29.99
N SER A 189 -51.49 -49.56 -31.08
CA SER A 189 -50.60 -49.18 -32.18
C SER A 189 -49.55 -48.17 -31.72
N ILE A 190 -49.89 -47.32 -30.74
CA ILE A 190 -48.98 -46.34 -30.16
C ILE A 190 -47.81 -46.95 -29.37
N TYR A 191 -47.83 -48.27 -29.07
CA TYR A 191 -46.74 -48.93 -28.35
C TYR A 191 -45.37 -48.79 -29.06
N GLY A 192 -45.38 -48.67 -30.39
CA GLY A 192 -44.17 -48.43 -31.19
C GLY A 192 -43.46 -47.10 -30.89
N GLU A 193 -44.14 -46.11 -30.32
CA GLU A 193 -43.54 -44.82 -29.93
C GLU A 193 -42.87 -44.84 -28.55
N VAL A 194 -43.19 -45.81 -27.69
CA VAL A 194 -42.86 -45.79 -26.24
C VAL A 194 -41.36 -45.60 -26.01
N GLU A 195 -40.52 -46.45 -26.59
CA GLU A 195 -39.06 -46.34 -26.46
C GLU A 195 -38.52 -45.08 -27.15
N GLY A 196 -39.16 -44.59 -28.22
CA GLY A 196 -38.80 -43.33 -28.88
C GLY A 196 -38.99 -42.12 -27.95
N ARG A 197 -40.13 -42.04 -27.24
CA ARG A 197 -40.40 -40.99 -26.26
C ARG A 197 -39.45 -41.08 -25.06
N ILE A 198 -39.24 -42.29 -24.51
CA ILE A 198 -38.29 -42.52 -23.40
C ILE A 198 -36.87 -42.05 -23.76
N ASN A 199 -36.35 -42.42 -24.93
CA ASN A 199 -35.02 -41.99 -25.38
C ASN A 199 -34.93 -40.46 -25.59
N ARG A 200 -35.99 -39.84 -26.14
CA ARG A 200 -36.08 -38.37 -26.29
C ARG A 200 -36.03 -37.67 -24.92
N TRP A 201 -36.88 -38.07 -23.96
CA TRP A 201 -36.90 -37.50 -22.62
C TRP A 201 -35.54 -37.64 -21.91
N GLN A 202 -34.90 -38.81 -22.01
CA GLN A 202 -33.57 -39.07 -21.42
C GLN A 202 -32.47 -38.21 -22.06
N THR A 203 -32.51 -37.99 -23.37
CA THR A 203 -31.52 -37.16 -24.07
C THR A 203 -31.67 -35.69 -23.69
N ILE A 204 -32.90 -35.14 -23.73
CA ILE A 204 -33.19 -33.76 -23.33
C ILE A 204 -32.78 -33.53 -21.87
N TRP A 205 -33.05 -34.49 -20.98
CA TRP A 205 -32.67 -34.41 -19.57
C TRP A 205 -31.16 -34.42 -19.36
N SER A 206 -30.44 -35.29 -20.06
CA SER A 206 -28.97 -35.38 -20.00
C SER A 206 -28.30 -34.10 -20.51
N GLU A 207 -28.85 -33.48 -21.57
CA GLU A 207 -28.37 -32.19 -22.06
C GLU A 207 -28.62 -31.06 -21.05
N ALA A 208 -29.80 -31.03 -20.42
CA ALA A 208 -30.16 -30.05 -19.40
C ALA A 208 -29.27 -30.16 -18.15
N GLU A 209 -28.99 -31.38 -17.68
CA GLU A 209 -28.01 -31.62 -16.62
C GLU A 209 -26.59 -31.19 -17.02
N ALA A 210 -26.18 -31.44 -18.26
CA ALA A 210 -24.88 -31.01 -18.77
C ALA A 210 -24.76 -29.49 -18.87
N ILE A 211 -25.84 -28.77 -19.19
CA ILE A 211 -25.91 -27.30 -19.09
C ILE A 211 -25.76 -26.88 -17.63
N TYR A 212 -26.56 -27.45 -16.72
CA TYR A 212 -26.57 -27.08 -15.31
C TYR A 212 -25.19 -27.25 -14.66
N ARG A 213 -24.49 -28.37 -14.93
CA ARG A 213 -23.12 -28.62 -14.43
C ARG A 213 -22.12 -27.58 -14.97
N ARG A 214 -22.16 -27.25 -16.27
CA ARG A 214 -21.31 -26.19 -16.86
C ARG A 214 -21.51 -24.82 -16.20
N VAL A 215 -22.73 -24.51 -15.76
CA VAL A 215 -23.03 -23.28 -15.03
C VAL A 215 -22.40 -23.30 -13.64
N GLU A 216 -22.53 -24.40 -12.89
CA GLU A 216 -21.86 -24.52 -11.58
C GLU A 216 -20.33 -24.44 -11.70
N ASP A 217 -19.73 -25.11 -12.69
CA ASP A 217 -18.30 -25.07 -12.92
C ASP A 217 -17.85 -23.65 -13.30
N ALA A 218 -18.62 -22.94 -14.14
CA ALA A 218 -18.37 -21.53 -14.43
C ALA A 218 -18.52 -20.61 -13.20
N LEU A 219 -19.28 -20.99 -12.17
CA LEU A 219 -19.35 -20.26 -10.89
C LEU A 219 -18.15 -20.57 -9.98
N ARG A 220 -17.68 -21.83 -9.96
CA ARG A 220 -16.41 -22.23 -9.30
C ARG A 220 -15.20 -21.51 -9.94
N ASP A 221 -15.19 -21.39 -11.27
CA ASP A 221 -14.24 -20.60 -12.07
C ASP A 221 -14.34 -19.06 -11.84
N GLN A 222 -15.26 -18.60 -10.98
CA GLN A 222 -15.66 -17.18 -10.80
C GLN A 222 -16.16 -16.45 -12.06
N ASN A 223 -16.36 -17.17 -13.17
CA ASN A 223 -16.72 -16.64 -14.48
C ASN A 223 -18.25 -16.47 -14.63
N TRP A 224 -18.81 -15.53 -13.87
CA TRP A 224 -20.25 -15.24 -13.88
C TRP A 224 -20.82 -14.96 -15.29
N ARG A 225 -20.02 -14.41 -16.21
CA ARG A 225 -20.46 -14.15 -17.59
C ARG A 225 -20.73 -15.45 -18.36
N LYS A 226 -19.81 -16.43 -18.25
CA LYS A 226 -19.98 -17.78 -18.80
C LYS A 226 -21.17 -18.47 -18.13
N ALA A 227 -21.27 -18.39 -16.80
CA ALA A 227 -22.37 -18.97 -16.04
C ALA A 227 -23.75 -18.45 -16.50
N SER A 228 -23.92 -17.13 -16.66
CA SER A 228 -25.15 -16.53 -17.23
C SER A 228 -25.39 -16.97 -18.68
N SER A 229 -24.35 -17.02 -19.51
CA SER A 229 -24.48 -17.40 -20.93
C SER A 229 -24.82 -18.88 -21.14
N ASP A 230 -24.34 -19.76 -20.27
CA ASP A 230 -24.68 -21.18 -20.33
C ASP A 230 -26.05 -21.46 -19.69
N ALA A 231 -26.42 -20.75 -18.61
CA ALA A 231 -27.76 -20.85 -18.02
C ALA A 231 -28.86 -20.45 -19.00
N ALA A 232 -28.63 -19.43 -19.84
CA ALA A 232 -29.57 -19.02 -20.88
C ALA A 232 -29.88 -20.15 -21.91
N ARG A 233 -28.98 -21.13 -22.10
CA ARG A 233 -29.23 -22.30 -22.97
C ARG A 233 -30.32 -23.23 -22.42
N LEU A 234 -30.58 -23.18 -21.12
CA LEU A 234 -31.61 -23.98 -20.48
C LEU A 234 -33.03 -23.55 -20.92
N LEU A 235 -33.19 -22.32 -21.41
CA LEU A 235 -34.43 -21.81 -22.00
C LEU A 235 -34.75 -22.43 -23.38
N SER A 236 -33.76 -23.02 -24.05
CA SER A 236 -33.93 -23.74 -25.33
C SER A 236 -34.10 -25.26 -25.18
N ILE A 237 -34.04 -25.79 -23.96
CA ILE A 237 -34.31 -27.21 -23.67
C ILE A 237 -35.82 -27.46 -23.74
N GLU A 238 -36.27 -28.52 -24.42
CA GLU A 238 -37.68 -28.88 -24.58
C GLU A 238 -38.28 -29.51 -23.30
N ASN A 239 -38.26 -28.79 -22.17
CA ASN A 239 -38.82 -29.24 -20.89
C ASN A 239 -39.17 -28.05 -19.97
N ASN A 240 -40.43 -27.94 -19.55
CA ASN A 240 -40.93 -26.80 -18.78
C ASN A 240 -40.24 -26.62 -17.42
N PHE A 241 -39.98 -27.70 -16.66
CA PHE A 241 -39.29 -27.65 -15.36
C PHE A 241 -37.85 -27.14 -15.48
N TRP A 242 -37.14 -27.52 -16.53
CA TRP A 242 -35.80 -26.99 -16.80
C TRP A 242 -35.84 -25.52 -17.23
N GLN A 243 -36.73 -25.14 -18.15
CA GLN A 243 -36.90 -23.75 -18.60
C GLN A 243 -37.36 -22.78 -17.49
N THR A 244 -38.11 -23.26 -16.50
CA THR A 244 -38.71 -22.41 -15.45
C THR A 244 -37.99 -22.60 -14.11
N THR A 245 -38.30 -23.67 -13.39
CA THR A 245 -37.83 -23.91 -12.01
C THR A 245 -36.30 -23.93 -11.91
N LYS A 246 -35.63 -24.73 -12.75
CA LYS A 246 -34.16 -24.87 -12.67
C LYS A 246 -33.42 -23.67 -13.25
N TYR A 247 -33.97 -23.01 -14.27
CA TYR A 247 -33.42 -21.74 -14.77
C TYR A 247 -33.50 -20.63 -13.71
N GLN A 248 -34.61 -20.52 -12.99
CA GLN A 248 -34.75 -19.56 -11.88
C GLN A 248 -33.76 -19.87 -10.74
N GLU A 249 -33.64 -21.13 -10.32
CA GLU A 249 -32.69 -21.57 -9.30
C GLU A 249 -31.24 -21.25 -9.68
N LEU A 250 -30.84 -21.50 -10.94
CA LEU A 250 -29.52 -21.11 -11.44
C LEU A 250 -29.32 -19.59 -11.46
N THR A 251 -30.34 -18.83 -11.89
CA THR A 251 -30.27 -17.36 -11.97
C THR A 251 -30.08 -16.73 -10.59
N GLU A 252 -30.74 -17.26 -9.56
CA GLU A 252 -30.54 -16.88 -8.17
C GLU A 252 -29.12 -17.22 -7.70
N LYS A 253 -28.66 -18.47 -7.90
CA LYS A 253 -27.30 -18.91 -7.57
C LYS A 253 -26.20 -18.07 -8.23
N ILE A 254 -26.36 -17.73 -9.50
CA ILE A 254 -25.44 -16.85 -10.24
C ILE A 254 -25.43 -15.44 -9.62
N THR A 255 -26.60 -14.91 -9.26
CA THR A 255 -26.75 -13.56 -8.68
C THR A 255 -26.09 -13.47 -7.30
N LEU A 256 -26.32 -14.46 -6.44
CA LEU A 256 -25.70 -14.58 -5.12
C LEU A 256 -24.17 -14.71 -5.24
N THR A 257 -23.68 -15.63 -6.08
CA THR A 257 -22.24 -15.84 -6.27
C THR A 257 -21.56 -14.60 -6.84
N ARG A 258 -22.21 -13.87 -7.77
CA ARG A 258 -21.69 -12.58 -8.29
C ARG A 258 -21.60 -11.51 -7.20
N ALA A 259 -22.55 -11.48 -6.25
CA ALA A 259 -22.49 -10.58 -5.10
C ALA A 259 -21.32 -10.96 -4.17
N ASP A 260 -21.08 -12.24 -3.94
CA ASP A 260 -19.95 -12.73 -3.12
C ASP A 260 -18.59 -12.44 -3.75
N ILE A 261 -18.42 -12.69 -5.06
CA ILE A 261 -17.21 -12.29 -5.82
C ILE A 261 -16.95 -10.78 -5.65
N SER A 262 -18.01 -9.95 -5.65
CA SER A 262 -17.90 -8.51 -5.42
C SER A 262 -17.49 -8.15 -3.98
N LYS A 263 -17.92 -8.90 -2.96
CA LYS A 263 -17.42 -8.75 -1.57
C LYS A 263 -15.93 -9.07 -1.50
N ILE A 264 -15.51 -10.21 -2.06
CA ILE A 264 -14.12 -10.67 -2.04
C ILE A 264 -13.19 -9.70 -2.79
N ALA A 265 -13.60 -9.22 -3.97
CA ALA A 265 -12.82 -8.24 -4.73
C ALA A 265 -12.61 -6.92 -3.96
N LYS A 266 -13.64 -6.43 -3.25
CA LYS A 266 -13.54 -5.25 -2.37
C LYS A 266 -12.66 -5.50 -1.14
N ALA A 267 -12.73 -6.70 -0.56
CA ALA A 267 -11.85 -7.11 0.53
C ALA A 267 -10.37 -7.11 0.08
N LYS A 268 -10.08 -7.63 -1.11
CA LYS A 268 -8.73 -7.62 -1.71
C LYS A 268 -8.22 -6.18 -1.92
N ASP A 269 -9.01 -5.31 -2.56
CA ASP A 269 -8.66 -3.88 -2.75
C ASP A 269 -8.40 -3.13 -1.42
N LEU A 270 -9.27 -3.31 -0.41
CA LEU A 270 -9.04 -2.71 0.91
C LEU A 270 -7.78 -3.25 1.58
N ALA A 271 -7.51 -4.56 1.46
CA ALA A 271 -6.32 -5.18 2.02
C ALA A 271 -5.03 -4.76 1.28
N ASP A 272 -5.10 -4.35 0.01
CA ASP A 272 -3.97 -3.84 -0.76
C ASP A 272 -3.69 -2.36 -0.46
N ARG A 273 -4.70 -1.57 -0.06
CA ARG A 273 -4.50 -0.22 0.52
C ARG A 273 -3.81 -0.25 1.89
N GLY A 274 -3.87 -1.38 2.60
CA GLY A 274 -3.22 -1.60 3.89
C GLY A 274 -3.79 -0.77 5.04
N GLY A 275 -3.17 -0.88 6.21
CA GLY A 275 -3.61 -0.23 7.45
C GLY A 275 -4.76 -0.95 8.16
N ILE A 276 -4.73 -0.96 9.49
CA ILE A 276 -5.59 -1.83 10.32
C ILE A 276 -7.09 -1.67 10.05
N SER A 277 -7.58 -0.44 9.84
CA SER A 277 -9.01 -0.19 9.56
C SER A 277 -9.48 -0.89 8.27
N ASN A 278 -8.70 -0.78 7.19
CA ASN A 278 -9.04 -1.39 5.91
C ASN A 278 -8.94 -2.93 5.97
N LEU A 279 -7.95 -3.46 6.69
CA LEU A 279 -7.78 -4.92 6.88
C LEU A 279 -8.95 -5.53 7.67
N LEU A 280 -9.46 -4.85 8.70
CA LEU A 280 -10.62 -5.30 9.47
C LEU A 280 -11.93 -5.25 8.66
N GLU A 281 -12.16 -4.18 7.89
CA GLU A 281 -13.33 -4.10 7.00
C GLU A 281 -13.23 -5.11 5.84
N ALA A 282 -12.01 -5.40 5.35
CA ALA A 282 -11.77 -6.45 4.36
C ALA A 282 -12.12 -7.85 4.90
N ILE A 283 -11.69 -8.20 6.12
CA ILE A 283 -12.10 -9.45 6.79
C ILE A 283 -13.61 -9.50 6.90
N LYS A 284 -14.25 -8.43 7.40
CA LYS A 284 -15.71 -8.34 7.53
C LYS A 284 -16.44 -8.54 6.20
N LEU A 285 -15.95 -7.99 5.09
CA LEU A 285 -16.53 -8.22 3.76
C LEU A 285 -16.40 -9.68 3.31
N ALA A 286 -15.22 -10.30 3.48
CA ALA A 286 -15.00 -11.70 3.10
C ALA A 286 -15.77 -12.69 4.00
N SER A 287 -15.85 -12.44 5.31
CA SER A 287 -16.63 -13.25 6.26
C SER A 287 -18.15 -13.21 6.01
N ASN A 288 -18.62 -12.25 5.22
CA ASN A 288 -20.03 -12.18 4.77
C ASN A 288 -20.31 -13.06 3.54
N VAL A 289 -19.38 -13.91 3.09
CA VAL A 289 -19.61 -14.96 2.08
C VAL A 289 -20.03 -16.25 2.80
N GLY A 290 -21.20 -16.79 2.45
CA GLY A 290 -21.76 -17.97 3.13
C GLY A 290 -21.12 -19.30 2.68
N GLU A 291 -21.15 -20.30 3.55
CA GLU A 291 -20.56 -21.64 3.33
C GLU A 291 -21.10 -22.37 2.08
N GLN A 292 -22.32 -22.06 1.66
CA GLN A 292 -22.96 -22.62 0.46
C GLN A 292 -22.59 -21.89 -0.84
N SER A 293 -21.73 -20.88 -0.79
CA SER A 293 -21.30 -20.11 -1.95
C SER A 293 -20.20 -20.84 -2.72
N TYR A 294 -20.30 -20.90 -4.06
CA TYR A 294 -19.30 -21.52 -4.92
C TYR A 294 -17.89 -20.88 -4.81
N VAL A 295 -17.78 -19.69 -4.18
CA VAL A 295 -16.53 -18.97 -3.93
C VAL A 295 -16.14 -18.86 -2.45
N TYR A 296 -16.78 -19.64 -1.56
CA TYR A 296 -16.50 -19.61 -0.12
C TYR A 296 -15.02 -19.86 0.22
N GLN A 297 -14.35 -20.76 -0.51
CA GLN A 297 -12.92 -21.04 -0.30
C GLN A 297 -12.02 -19.84 -0.62
N ASP A 298 -12.27 -19.11 -1.72
CA ASP A 298 -11.51 -17.88 -2.03
C ASP A 298 -11.77 -16.78 -0.98
N ALA A 299 -12.96 -16.73 -0.38
CA ALA A 299 -13.20 -15.87 0.78
C ALA A 299 -12.35 -16.29 2.00
N GLN A 300 -12.27 -17.59 2.31
CA GLN A 300 -11.47 -18.11 3.43
C GLN A 300 -9.97 -17.86 3.22
N ASP A 301 -9.46 -18.14 2.01
CA ASP A 301 -8.07 -17.89 1.63
C ASP A 301 -7.76 -16.38 1.65
N THR A 302 -8.71 -15.53 1.26
CA THR A 302 -8.60 -14.07 1.38
C THR A 302 -8.49 -13.64 2.85
N ILE A 303 -9.32 -14.17 3.75
CA ILE A 303 -9.24 -13.85 5.19
C ILE A 303 -7.89 -14.31 5.78
N ALA A 304 -7.39 -15.48 5.38
CA ALA A 304 -6.08 -15.97 5.82
C ALA A 304 -4.92 -15.06 5.35
N ASN A 305 -4.94 -14.65 4.08
CA ASN A 305 -3.97 -13.71 3.51
C ASN A 305 -4.03 -12.31 4.18
N ILE A 306 -5.22 -11.84 4.56
CA ILE A 306 -5.37 -10.60 5.34
C ILE A 306 -4.80 -10.77 6.76
N GLY A 307 -4.98 -11.93 7.38
CA GLY A 307 -4.37 -12.26 8.68
C GLY A 307 -2.84 -12.17 8.66
N GLN A 308 -2.20 -12.63 7.58
CA GLN A 308 -0.75 -12.46 7.39
C GLN A 308 -0.37 -10.98 7.26
N LYS A 309 -1.07 -10.20 6.42
CA LYS A 309 -0.85 -8.74 6.31
C LYS A 309 -1.03 -8.00 7.65
N MET A 310 -1.95 -8.45 8.50
CA MET A 310 -2.11 -7.91 9.86
C MET A 310 -0.93 -8.28 10.77
N PHE A 311 -0.45 -9.52 10.71
CA PHE A 311 0.74 -9.94 11.45
C PHE A 311 1.96 -9.09 11.08
N ASP A 312 2.19 -8.87 9.78
CA ASP A 312 3.30 -8.06 9.30
C ASP A 312 3.16 -6.57 9.70
N LEU A 313 1.95 -6.02 9.65
CA LEU A 313 1.66 -4.67 10.18
C LEU A 313 1.94 -4.55 11.69
N ALA A 314 1.76 -5.62 12.47
CA ALA A 314 2.13 -5.64 13.88
C ALA A 314 3.66 -5.67 14.09
N GLN A 315 4.41 -6.42 13.28
CA GLN A 315 5.88 -6.43 13.29
C GLN A 315 6.45 -5.03 13.00
N ASP A 316 5.89 -4.33 12.02
CA ASP A 316 6.22 -2.94 11.70
C ASP A 316 5.87 -1.97 12.84
N THR A 317 4.75 -2.19 13.52
CA THR A 317 4.26 -1.34 14.62
C THR A 317 5.14 -1.49 15.87
N LEU A 318 5.56 -2.71 16.19
CA LEU A 318 6.56 -2.99 17.22
C LEU A 318 7.91 -2.33 16.89
N THR A 319 8.30 -2.33 15.61
CA THR A 319 9.55 -1.70 15.14
C THR A 319 9.52 -0.18 15.31
N ARG A 320 8.34 0.45 15.23
CA ARG A 320 8.10 1.87 15.56
C ARG A 320 8.06 2.18 17.08
N LYS A 321 8.38 1.20 17.94
CA LYS A 321 8.26 1.24 19.41
C LYS A 321 6.83 1.38 19.95
N ASP A 322 5.81 0.96 19.20
CA ASP A 322 4.45 0.85 19.71
C ASP A 322 4.13 -0.61 20.06
N LEU A 323 4.30 -0.96 21.34
CA LEU A 323 3.93 -2.28 21.86
C LEU A 323 2.41 -2.49 21.84
N GLN A 324 1.65 -1.49 22.25
CA GLN A 324 0.21 -1.65 22.50
C GLN A 324 -0.57 -1.79 21.19
N GLY A 325 -0.25 -0.99 20.18
CA GLY A 325 -0.81 -1.13 18.84
C GLY A 325 -0.38 -2.44 18.18
N ALA A 326 0.85 -2.89 18.37
CA ALA A 326 1.31 -4.18 17.83
C ALA A 326 0.54 -5.37 18.42
N LEU A 327 0.35 -5.41 19.75
CA LEU A 327 -0.44 -6.45 20.41
C LEU A 327 -1.94 -6.36 20.06
N ASP A 328 -2.49 -5.14 19.97
CA ASP A 328 -3.88 -4.90 19.54
C ASP A 328 -4.15 -5.45 18.13
N ILE A 329 -3.25 -5.21 17.17
CA ILE A 329 -3.35 -5.75 15.81
C ILE A 329 -3.33 -7.28 15.81
N VAL A 330 -2.39 -7.89 16.55
CA VAL A 330 -2.29 -9.36 16.64
C VAL A 330 -3.51 -10.00 17.28
N SER A 331 -4.08 -9.38 18.33
CA SER A 331 -5.29 -9.85 19.01
C SER A 331 -6.52 -9.94 18.10
N LYS A 332 -6.49 -9.24 16.95
CA LYS A 332 -7.59 -9.17 15.97
C LYS A 332 -7.37 -10.06 14.74
N ILE A 333 -6.27 -10.82 14.68
CA ILE A 333 -6.01 -11.74 13.57
C ILE A 333 -7.07 -12.88 13.60
N PRO A 334 -7.80 -13.11 12.50
CA PRO A 334 -8.88 -14.09 12.48
C PRO A 334 -8.33 -15.53 12.56
N PRO A 335 -8.95 -16.44 13.34
CA PRO A 335 -8.40 -17.78 13.58
C PRO A 335 -8.10 -18.62 12.33
N ILE A 336 -8.78 -18.37 11.22
CA ILE A 336 -8.58 -19.08 9.95
C ILE A 336 -7.22 -18.80 9.29
N ALA A 337 -6.54 -17.72 9.67
CA ALA A 337 -5.16 -17.45 9.25
C ALA A 337 -4.15 -18.49 9.78
N LYS A 338 -4.52 -19.27 10.81
CA LYS A 338 -3.68 -20.31 11.45
C LYS A 338 -2.40 -19.78 12.12
N LEU A 339 -2.35 -18.47 12.40
CA LEU A 339 -1.21 -17.75 12.99
C LEU A 339 -1.24 -17.67 14.53
N GLN A 340 -1.96 -18.56 15.23
CA GLN A 340 -2.13 -18.45 16.69
C GLN A 340 -0.81 -18.65 17.45
N ARG A 341 0.05 -19.57 17.02
CA ARG A 341 1.32 -19.85 17.71
C ARG A 341 2.35 -18.77 17.40
N GLU A 342 2.31 -18.26 16.18
CA GLU A 342 3.04 -17.10 15.69
C GLU A 342 2.63 -15.84 16.49
N ALA A 343 1.35 -15.69 16.83
CA ALA A 343 0.81 -14.63 17.69
C ALA A 343 1.28 -14.76 19.16
N GLU A 344 1.20 -15.95 19.76
CA GLU A 344 1.75 -16.23 21.10
C GLU A 344 3.26 -15.92 21.18
N ASP A 345 4.03 -16.43 20.21
CA ASP A 345 5.47 -16.17 20.12
C ASP A 345 5.75 -14.66 19.95
N PHE A 346 4.95 -13.99 19.13
CA PHE A 346 5.07 -12.55 18.91
C PHE A 346 4.79 -11.76 20.18
N GLU A 347 3.81 -12.13 21.01
CA GLU A 347 3.57 -11.47 22.30
C GLU A 347 4.80 -11.58 23.22
N VAL A 348 5.44 -12.76 23.30
CA VAL A 348 6.66 -12.95 24.10
C VAL A 348 7.82 -12.11 23.57
N ILE A 349 8.03 -12.11 22.25
CA ILE A 349 9.10 -11.34 21.59
C ILE A 349 8.86 -9.83 21.70
N ALA A 350 7.62 -9.37 21.52
CA ALA A 350 7.23 -7.96 21.59
C ALA A 350 7.44 -7.38 22.99
N ASN A 351 6.97 -8.09 24.02
CA ASN A 351 7.18 -7.70 25.41
C ASN A 351 8.67 -7.76 25.84
N ALA A 352 9.46 -8.68 25.27
CA ALA A 352 10.92 -8.68 25.48
C ALA A 352 11.58 -7.46 24.80
N GLN A 353 11.29 -7.21 23.52
CA GLN A 353 11.84 -6.10 22.75
C GLN A 353 11.44 -4.73 23.30
N ALA A 354 10.25 -4.61 23.90
CA ALA A 354 9.82 -3.37 24.56
C ALA A 354 10.69 -2.97 25.76
N LYS A 355 11.25 -3.95 26.50
CA LYS A 355 12.15 -3.67 27.63
C LYS A 355 13.42 -3.00 27.15
N THR A 356 14.02 -3.46 26.05
CA THR A 356 15.30 -2.94 25.54
C THR A 356 15.23 -1.48 25.07
N TRP A 357 14.05 -0.83 25.09
CA TRP A 357 13.91 0.58 24.76
C TRP A 357 14.40 1.53 25.87
N GLY A 358 14.49 1.08 27.13
CA GLY A 358 15.18 1.79 28.21
C GLY A 358 16.70 1.79 28.01
N GLY A 359 17.22 0.71 27.42
CA GLY A 359 18.58 0.65 26.88
C GLY A 359 19.69 0.43 27.90
N THR A 360 19.38 0.08 29.15
CA THR A 360 20.35 -0.29 30.20
C THR A 360 20.73 -1.77 30.16
N VAL A 361 21.79 -2.16 30.89
CA VAL A 361 22.16 -3.57 31.11
C VAL A 361 20.97 -4.38 31.68
N ALA A 362 20.25 -3.83 32.67
CA ALA A 362 19.13 -4.51 33.33
C ALA A 362 17.93 -4.71 32.40
N ASP A 363 17.63 -3.74 31.52
CA ASP A 363 16.58 -3.87 30.50
C ASP A 363 16.88 -5.02 29.53
N ILE A 364 18.14 -5.12 29.09
CA ILE A 364 18.62 -6.15 28.19
C ILE A 364 18.58 -7.53 28.86
N GLU A 365 18.96 -7.66 30.14
CA GLU A 365 18.83 -8.92 30.89
C GLU A 365 17.38 -9.35 31.08
N ALA A 366 16.47 -8.41 31.37
CA ALA A 366 15.04 -8.69 31.48
C ALA A 366 14.42 -9.10 30.14
N ALA A 367 14.92 -8.58 29.01
CA ALA A 367 14.53 -9.02 27.67
C ALA A 367 15.07 -10.43 27.34
N ILE A 368 16.35 -10.70 27.64
CA ILE A 368 16.98 -12.02 27.48
C ILE A 368 16.22 -13.09 28.27
N ALA A 369 15.92 -12.84 29.55
CA ALA A 369 15.18 -13.76 30.42
C ALA A 369 13.72 -13.98 30.00
N GLN A 370 13.15 -13.09 29.17
CA GLN A 370 11.82 -13.28 28.58
C GLN A 370 11.89 -14.05 27.26
N ILE A 371 12.83 -13.74 26.37
CA ILE A 371 12.89 -14.36 25.04
C ILE A 371 13.42 -15.80 25.06
N GLN A 372 14.18 -16.17 26.10
CA GLN A 372 14.57 -17.56 26.40
C GLN A 372 13.38 -18.50 26.67
N LYS A 373 12.16 -17.97 26.83
CA LYS A 373 10.93 -18.76 26.98
C LYS A 373 10.34 -19.26 25.65
N VAL A 374 10.86 -18.80 24.51
CA VAL A 374 10.45 -19.30 23.19
C VAL A 374 11.14 -20.63 22.94
N GLU A 375 10.39 -21.73 23.01
CA GLU A 375 10.91 -23.10 22.94
C GLU A 375 11.34 -23.52 21.51
N LEU A 376 12.24 -24.51 21.43
CA LEU A 376 12.66 -25.09 20.15
C LEU A 376 11.45 -25.72 19.42
N GLY A 377 11.21 -25.30 18.18
CA GLY A 377 10.05 -25.73 17.38
C GLY A 377 8.85 -24.79 17.44
N ARG A 378 8.92 -23.71 18.23
CA ARG A 378 8.03 -22.55 18.10
C ARG A 378 8.24 -21.83 16.75
N PRO A 379 7.18 -21.39 16.04
CA PRO A 379 7.30 -20.71 14.75
C PRO A 379 8.34 -19.58 14.68
N LEU A 380 8.43 -18.71 15.69
CA LEU A 380 9.37 -17.58 15.71
C LEU A 380 10.68 -17.88 16.45
N TYR A 381 10.98 -19.15 16.77
CA TYR A 381 12.20 -19.54 17.50
C TYR A 381 13.49 -18.99 16.87
N ALA A 382 13.60 -19.00 15.54
CA ALA A 382 14.76 -18.43 14.84
C ALA A 382 14.89 -16.90 15.04
N LYS A 383 13.77 -16.17 15.08
CA LYS A 383 13.73 -14.73 15.37
C LYS A 383 14.10 -14.45 16.83
N ALA A 384 13.60 -15.27 17.75
CA ALA A 384 13.95 -15.22 19.17
C ALA A 384 15.45 -15.44 19.40
N GLN A 385 16.05 -16.45 18.76
CA GLN A 385 17.48 -16.75 18.87
C GLN A 385 18.37 -15.66 18.25
N ALA A 386 17.96 -15.06 17.13
CA ALA A 386 18.70 -13.94 16.52
C ALA A 386 18.71 -12.69 17.42
N LEU A 387 17.57 -12.37 18.06
CA LEU A 387 17.47 -11.31 19.06
C LEU A 387 18.31 -11.63 20.31
N LEU A 388 18.29 -12.87 20.80
CA LEU A 388 19.10 -13.30 21.95
C LEU A 388 20.59 -13.08 21.71
N VAL A 389 21.13 -13.48 20.54
CA VAL A 389 22.56 -13.27 20.21
C VAL A 389 22.91 -11.78 20.13
N ARG A 390 22.07 -10.97 19.47
CA ARG A 390 22.25 -9.51 19.40
C ARG A 390 22.27 -8.87 20.80
N TRP A 391 21.30 -9.21 21.65
CA TRP A 391 21.18 -8.66 23.00
C TRP A 391 22.31 -9.12 23.93
N GLN A 392 22.87 -10.32 23.74
CA GLN A 392 24.05 -10.77 24.46
C GLN A 392 25.30 -9.93 24.13
N SER A 393 25.51 -9.53 22.86
CA SER A 393 26.54 -8.53 22.53
C SER A 393 26.20 -7.19 23.14
N GLU A 394 25.02 -6.63 22.82
CA GLU A 394 24.63 -5.28 23.25
C GLU A 394 24.76 -5.08 24.78
N LYS A 395 24.50 -6.12 25.60
CA LYS A 395 24.76 -6.10 27.04
C LYS A 395 26.23 -5.89 27.39
N SER A 396 27.14 -6.62 26.74
CA SER A 396 28.59 -6.48 26.91
C SER A 396 29.06 -5.10 26.50
N ASP A 397 28.54 -4.57 25.40
CA ASP A 397 28.92 -3.28 24.82
C ASP A 397 28.44 -2.10 25.67
N ILE A 398 27.22 -2.15 26.21
CA ILE A 398 26.74 -1.17 27.21
C ILE A 398 27.67 -1.19 28.45
N ALA A 399 28.08 -2.37 28.93
CA ALA A 399 29.00 -2.47 30.06
C ALA A 399 30.41 -1.91 29.75
N GLN A 400 30.91 -2.04 28.51
CA GLN A 400 32.14 -1.36 28.09
C GLN A 400 31.97 0.17 28.18
N LEU A 401 30.82 0.71 27.75
CA LEU A 401 30.53 2.15 27.75
C LEU A 401 30.29 2.71 29.16
N GLU A 402 29.62 1.98 30.04
CA GLU A 402 29.48 2.34 31.46
C GLU A 402 30.87 2.39 32.14
N LYS A 403 31.74 1.42 31.86
CA LYS A 403 33.12 1.43 32.37
C LYS A 403 33.96 2.57 31.77
N ALA A 404 33.81 2.90 30.49
CA ALA A 404 34.45 4.07 29.88
C ALA A 404 34.01 5.37 30.57
N ARG A 405 32.71 5.53 30.82
CA ARG A 405 32.15 6.67 31.58
C ARG A 405 32.69 6.74 33.00
N GLN A 406 32.88 5.61 33.69
CA GLN A 406 33.45 5.56 35.03
C GLN A 406 34.92 6.00 35.06
N LEU A 407 35.75 5.52 34.12
CA LEU A 407 37.14 5.94 33.98
C LEU A 407 37.23 7.46 33.75
N ALA A 408 36.38 8.00 32.87
CA ALA A 408 36.35 9.44 32.56
C ALA A 408 35.98 10.37 33.75
N GLN A 409 35.46 9.85 34.86
CA GLN A 409 34.97 10.70 35.97
C GLN A 409 36.03 11.55 36.65
N SER A 410 37.30 11.14 36.64
CA SER A 410 38.40 11.94 37.20
C SER A 410 38.77 13.14 36.32
N GLY A 411 38.40 13.08 35.04
CA GLY A 411 38.80 14.03 34.01
C GLY A 411 40.30 14.03 33.67
N LYS A 412 41.15 13.18 34.26
CA LYS A 412 42.62 13.24 34.04
C LYS A 412 43.02 12.71 32.66
N PRO A 413 44.13 13.18 32.05
CA PRO A 413 44.55 12.73 30.72
C PRO A 413 44.74 11.21 30.59
N GLU A 414 45.29 10.55 31.62
CA GLU A 414 45.54 9.10 31.63
C GLU A 414 44.23 8.30 31.72
N ASP A 415 43.32 8.77 32.59
CA ASP A 415 42.01 8.15 32.80
C ASP A 415 41.07 8.40 31.60
N LEU A 416 41.16 9.56 30.96
CA LEU A 416 40.50 9.87 29.68
C LEU A 416 41.03 9.00 28.55
N GLN A 417 42.35 8.78 28.45
CA GLN A 417 42.94 7.88 27.46
C GLN A 417 42.47 6.43 27.68
N ALA A 418 42.42 5.98 28.95
CA ALA A 418 41.86 4.68 29.31
C ALA A 418 40.36 4.58 28.96
N ALA A 419 39.58 5.63 29.19
CA ALA A 419 38.16 5.71 28.84
C ALA A 419 37.93 5.65 27.32
N ILE A 420 38.75 6.35 26.52
CA ILE A 420 38.69 6.29 25.05
C ILE A 420 38.97 4.88 24.57
N ALA A 421 40.08 4.26 25.01
CA ALA A 421 40.42 2.89 24.65
C ALA A 421 39.32 1.88 25.06
N GLN A 422 38.72 2.09 26.24
CA GLN A 422 37.62 1.28 26.76
C GLN A 422 36.30 1.46 25.96
N ALA A 423 36.05 2.64 25.38
CA ALA A 423 34.93 2.85 24.46
C ALA A 423 35.19 2.25 23.07
N SER A 424 36.44 2.32 22.58
CA SER A 424 36.87 1.72 21.30
C SER A 424 36.84 0.20 21.25
N LEU A 425 36.53 -0.50 22.35
CA LEU A 425 36.27 -1.93 22.36
C LEU A 425 34.89 -2.32 21.80
N VAL A 426 33.96 -1.37 21.66
CA VAL A 426 32.63 -1.63 21.07
C VAL A 426 32.77 -1.79 19.55
N PRO A 427 32.36 -2.92 18.94
CA PRO A 427 32.47 -3.15 17.50
C PRO A 427 31.67 -2.15 16.66
N SER A 428 32.13 -1.84 15.45
CA SER A 428 31.50 -0.82 14.58
C SER A 428 30.14 -1.26 14.00
N ASP A 429 29.94 -2.57 13.86
CA ASP A 429 28.68 -3.22 13.46
C ASP A 429 27.67 -3.34 14.61
N ASN A 430 28.08 -3.04 15.85
CA ASN A 430 27.21 -3.12 17.01
C ASN A 430 26.16 -1.98 17.04
N PRO A 431 24.93 -2.21 17.54
CA PRO A 431 23.93 -1.16 17.75
C PRO A 431 24.41 0.04 18.58
N ARG A 432 25.45 -0.11 19.40
CA ARG A 432 26.02 0.93 20.27
C ARG A 432 27.26 1.63 19.68
N SER A 433 27.68 1.31 18.46
CA SER A 433 28.88 1.91 17.84
C SER A 433 28.80 3.44 17.72
N GLN A 434 27.62 4.00 17.45
CA GLN A 434 27.42 5.46 17.42
C GLN A 434 27.55 6.11 18.80
N GLU A 435 27.07 5.43 19.85
CA GLU A 435 27.19 5.86 21.25
C GLU A 435 28.65 5.82 21.71
N ALA A 436 29.36 4.75 21.33
CA ALA A 436 30.79 4.56 21.57
C ALA A 436 31.67 5.60 20.87
N GLN A 437 31.46 5.81 19.56
CA GLN A 437 32.24 6.77 18.79
C GLN A 437 32.01 8.21 19.27
N LYS A 438 30.76 8.56 19.64
CA LYS A 438 30.49 9.86 20.25
C LYS A 438 31.24 10.02 21.57
N LEU A 439 31.16 9.04 22.47
CA LEU A 439 31.87 9.08 23.75
C LEU A 439 33.38 9.22 23.55
N ALA A 440 33.98 8.43 22.65
CA ALA A 440 35.40 8.51 22.33
C ALA A 440 35.81 9.90 21.78
N ASN A 441 34.99 10.49 20.89
CA ASN A 441 35.24 11.83 20.34
C ASN A 441 35.14 12.91 21.43
N ASP A 442 34.09 12.88 22.24
CA ASP A 442 33.83 13.86 23.32
C ASP A 442 34.95 13.81 24.38
N LEU A 443 35.47 12.62 24.70
CA LEU A 443 36.60 12.42 25.61
C LEU A 443 37.94 12.86 25.00
N ASN A 444 38.17 12.57 23.72
CA ASN A 444 39.39 13.00 23.02
C ASN A 444 39.48 14.53 22.95
N GLY A 445 38.35 15.23 22.71
CA GLY A 445 38.30 16.69 22.75
C GLY A 445 38.62 17.27 24.13
N GLN A 446 38.19 16.62 25.21
CA GLN A 446 38.55 17.00 26.59
C GLN A 446 40.04 16.78 26.87
N MET A 447 40.59 15.64 26.46
CA MET A 447 42.01 15.31 26.61
C MET A 447 42.91 16.30 25.86
N GLN A 448 42.60 16.58 24.59
CA GLN A 448 43.30 17.61 23.80
C GLN A 448 43.22 18.97 24.48
N THR A 449 42.03 19.37 24.97
CA THR A 449 41.85 20.65 25.67
C THR A 449 42.78 20.74 26.89
N GLN A 450 42.94 19.68 27.69
CA GLN A 450 43.85 19.71 28.84
C GLN A 450 45.34 19.71 28.47
N GLN A 451 45.71 19.09 27.35
CA GLN A 451 47.09 19.08 26.83
C GLN A 451 47.46 20.44 26.22
N ASP A 452 46.55 21.05 25.45
CA ASP A 452 46.78 22.30 24.73
C ASP A 452 46.64 23.55 25.64
N ARG A 453 45.76 23.52 26.66
CA ARG A 453 45.45 24.71 27.46
C ARG A 453 46.67 25.33 28.15
N PRO A 454 47.59 24.56 28.80
CA PRO A 454 48.80 25.12 29.38
C PRO A 454 49.75 25.78 28.36
N LEU A 455 49.73 25.34 27.09
CA LEU A 455 50.49 25.98 26.01
C LEU A 455 49.90 27.35 25.68
N LEU A 456 48.57 27.42 25.56
CA LEU A 456 47.86 28.67 25.25
C LEU A 456 47.92 29.68 26.40
N ASP A 457 47.69 29.23 27.65
CA ASP A 457 47.78 30.11 28.83
C ASP A 457 49.22 30.62 29.04
N ARG A 458 50.26 29.84 28.66
CA ARG A 458 51.65 30.30 28.65
C ARG A 458 51.94 31.29 27.53
N ALA A 459 51.36 31.10 26.34
CA ALA A 459 51.45 32.06 25.25
C ALA A 459 50.80 33.41 25.64
N ASP A 460 49.64 33.37 26.29
CA ASP A 460 48.97 34.56 26.84
C ASP A 460 49.87 35.33 27.84
N GLN A 461 50.54 34.62 28.75
CA GLN A 461 51.49 35.22 29.72
C GLN A 461 52.71 35.86 29.06
N LEU A 462 53.18 35.30 27.94
CA LEU A 462 54.26 35.90 27.15
C LEU A 462 53.77 37.17 26.45
N ALA A 463 52.69 37.08 25.69
CA ALA A 463 52.13 38.21 24.94
C ALA A 463 51.72 39.40 25.84
N SER A 464 51.31 39.13 27.09
CA SER A 464 50.93 40.16 28.08
C SER A 464 52.07 41.13 28.44
N ARG A 465 53.32 40.85 28.03
CA ARG A 465 54.47 41.77 28.18
C ARG A 465 54.47 42.89 27.14
N GLY A 466 53.80 42.70 26.01
CA GLY A 466 53.57 43.72 24.99
C GLY A 466 54.74 44.05 24.06
N ASP A 467 55.95 43.55 24.30
CA ASP A 467 57.08 43.73 23.38
C ASP A 467 57.12 42.69 22.25
N VAL A 468 57.74 43.08 21.12
CA VAL A 468 57.86 42.25 19.90
C VAL A 468 58.44 40.87 20.16
N ALA A 469 59.48 40.74 20.99
CA ALA A 469 60.17 39.48 21.20
C ALA A 469 59.30 38.48 21.99
N ASN A 470 58.59 38.96 23.02
CA ASN A 470 57.65 38.14 23.77
C ASN A 470 56.35 37.87 22.98
N LEU A 471 55.89 38.79 22.13
CA LEU A 471 54.78 38.55 21.19
C LEU A 471 55.13 37.46 20.16
N GLN A 472 56.34 37.48 19.57
CA GLN A 472 56.80 36.40 18.68
C GLN A 472 56.87 35.07 19.42
N THR A 473 57.49 35.05 20.61
CA THR A 473 57.59 33.84 21.44
C THR A 473 56.20 33.30 21.83
N ALA A 474 55.22 34.17 22.04
CA ALA A 474 53.82 33.77 22.28
C ALA A 474 53.18 33.14 21.04
N MET A 475 53.39 33.71 19.86
CA MET A 475 52.90 33.14 18.59
C MET A 475 53.51 31.76 18.33
N ASP A 476 54.82 31.62 18.53
CA ASP A 476 55.53 30.35 18.41
C ASP A 476 54.96 29.31 19.41
N GLN A 477 54.74 29.71 20.67
CA GLN A 477 54.18 28.85 21.71
C GLN A 477 52.73 28.43 21.43
N ALA A 478 51.89 29.33 20.88
CA ALA A 478 50.53 28.99 20.48
C ALA A 478 50.46 28.16 19.18
N SER A 479 51.46 28.29 18.29
CA SER A 479 51.53 27.52 17.04
C SER A 479 51.74 26.02 17.24
N GLN A 480 52.19 25.60 18.44
CA GLN A 480 52.36 24.20 18.84
C GLN A 480 51.02 23.44 18.95
N ILE A 481 49.89 24.16 19.09
CA ILE A 481 48.55 23.58 19.08
C ILE A 481 48.18 23.23 17.64
N ALA A 482 48.05 21.93 17.35
CA ALA A 482 47.99 21.42 15.99
C ALA A 482 46.62 21.62 15.29
N PRO A 483 46.57 21.72 13.95
CA PRO A 483 45.32 21.73 13.20
C PRO A 483 44.44 20.52 13.52
N GLY A 484 43.17 20.76 13.84
CA GLY A 484 42.20 19.71 14.22
C GLY A 484 42.09 19.46 15.73
N HIS A 485 42.95 20.04 16.56
CA HIS A 485 42.78 20.06 18.01
C HIS A 485 41.65 21.01 18.45
N ALA A 486 41.03 20.72 19.60
CA ALA A 486 39.94 21.51 20.19
C ALA A 486 40.26 23.01 20.33
N LEU A 487 41.47 23.37 20.80
CA LEU A 487 41.87 24.77 21.01
C LEU A 487 42.50 25.46 19.79
N TYR A 488 42.68 24.76 18.67
CA TYR A 488 43.36 25.31 17.48
C TYR A 488 42.76 26.64 17.00
N LYS A 489 41.42 26.76 17.02
CA LYS A 489 40.72 27.99 16.60
C LYS A 489 40.93 29.15 17.58
N GLU A 490 41.10 28.89 18.87
CA GLU A 490 41.43 29.93 19.86
C GLU A 490 42.88 30.39 19.64
N ALA A 491 43.83 29.45 19.55
CA ALA A 491 45.24 29.72 19.29
C ALA A 491 45.46 30.57 18.01
N GLN A 492 44.84 30.18 16.90
CA GLN A 492 44.92 30.91 15.63
C GLN A 492 44.30 32.32 15.69
N ASN A 493 43.34 32.56 16.59
CA ASN A 493 42.81 33.90 16.82
C ASN A 493 43.78 34.76 17.66
N ARG A 494 44.44 34.17 18.68
CA ARG A 494 45.49 34.88 19.44
C ARG A 494 46.67 35.24 18.55
N ILE A 495 47.17 34.31 17.73
CA ILE A 495 48.26 34.56 16.77
C ILE A 495 47.92 35.73 15.81
N LYS A 496 46.68 35.81 15.33
CA LYS A 496 46.22 36.94 14.48
C LYS A 496 46.11 38.27 15.23
N GLN A 497 45.88 38.26 16.54
CA GLN A 497 45.90 39.45 17.38
C GLN A 497 47.34 39.92 17.63
N TRP A 498 48.25 39.00 17.97
CA TRP A 498 49.64 39.30 18.28
C TRP A 498 50.44 39.76 17.04
N ASN A 499 50.19 39.21 15.85
CA ASN A 499 50.78 39.71 14.59
C ASN A 499 50.41 41.19 14.32
N ARG A 500 49.20 41.64 14.70
CA ARG A 500 48.82 43.06 14.57
C ARG A 500 49.58 43.94 15.55
N GLN A 501 49.76 43.48 16.78
CA GLN A 501 50.53 44.21 17.80
C GLN A 501 52.02 44.30 17.41
N VAL A 502 52.61 43.23 16.85
CA VAL A 502 53.97 43.28 16.28
C VAL A 502 54.04 44.31 15.15
N ALA A 503 53.10 44.27 14.20
CA ALA A 503 53.08 45.23 13.09
C ALA A 503 52.98 46.69 13.56
N GLN A 504 52.13 46.99 14.55
CA GLN A 504 51.98 48.32 15.15
C GLN A 504 53.25 48.81 15.88
N LEU A 505 54.03 47.89 16.45
CA LEU A 505 55.23 48.22 17.23
C LEU A 505 56.52 48.27 16.39
N GLN A 506 56.55 47.62 15.24
CA GLN A 506 57.75 47.44 14.42
C GLN A 506 57.59 47.89 12.97
N ASP A 507 56.53 47.46 12.28
CA ASP A 507 56.41 47.61 10.82
C ASP A 507 55.71 48.93 10.41
N GLU A 508 54.75 49.40 11.21
CA GLU A 508 54.03 50.66 10.99
C GLU A 508 55.00 51.88 11.05
N PRO A 509 55.94 51.99 12.00
CA PRO A 509 57.00 53.02 11.95
C PRO A 509 57.95 52.92 10.75
N ILE A 510 58.20 51.70 10.23
CA ILE A 510 59.01 51.51 9.00
C ILE A 510 58.21 51.99 7.79
N LEU A 511 56.90 51.80 7.79
CA LEU A 511 56.01 52.26 6.72
C LEU A 511 55.87 53.78 6.72
N ASP A 512 55.72 54.41 7.89
CA ASP A 512 55.71 55.87 8.05
C ASP A 512 57.05 56.49 7.61
N GLN A 513 58.17 55.83 7.89
CA GLN A 513 59.49 56.23 7.38
C GLN A 513 59.56 56.10 5.85
N ALA A 514 58.98 55.05 5.27
CA ALA A 514 58.93 54.85 3.83
C ALA A 514 58.07 55.93 3.13
N ASP A 515 56.92 56.29 3.70
CA ASP A 515 56.11 57.43 3.21
C ASP A 515 56.91 58.75 3.29
N SER A 516 57.55 59.01 4.43
CA SER A 516 58.37 60.22 4.63
C SER A 516 59.50 60.34 3.59
N LEU A 517 60.14 59.22 3.23
CA LEU A 517 61.14 59.16 2.16
C LEU A 517 60.51 59.50 0.80
N ALA A 518 59.34 58.94 0.47
CA ALA A 518 58.67 59.20 -0.80
C ALA A 518 58.13 60.63 -0.95
N GLU A 519 57.70 61.25 0.14
CA GLU A 519 57.33 62.67 0.20
C GLU A 519 58.55 63.58 0.01
N SER A 520 59.70 63.23 0.60
CA SER A 520 60.97 63.94 0.39
C SER A 520 61.55 63.80 -1.03
N GLY A 521 61.02 62.86 -1.82
CA GLY A 521 61.45 62.56 -3.19
C GLY A 521 62.40 61.38 -3.34
N ASP A 522 62.89 60.78 -2.25
CA ASP A 522 63.64 59.52 -2.30
C ASP A 522 62.69 58.31 -2.45
N LEU A 523 62.16 58.15 -3.66
CA LEU A 523 61.37 56.98 -4.02
C LEU A 523 62.19 55.68 -3.93
N SER A 524 63.51 55.74 -4.07
CA SER A 524 64.37 54.55 -4.00
C SER A 524 64.46 54.02 -2.57
N GLY A 525 64.74 54.89 -1.61
CA GLY A 525 64.74 54.59 -0.18
C GLY A 525 63.35 54.17 0.31
N ALA A 526 62.30 54.86 -0.13
CA ALA A 526 60.92 54.51 0.20
C ALA A 526 60.55 53.08 -0.25
N ILE A 527 60.82 52.75 -1.52
CA ILE A 527 60.60 51.40 -2.07
C ILE A 527 61.39 50.37 -1.26
N ALA A 528 62.67 50.62 -0.98
CA ALA A 528 63.51 49.69 -0.22
C ALA A 528 63.01 49.47 1.22
N ALA A 529 62.59 50.53 1.92
CA ALA A 529 62.08 50.45 3.28
C ALA A 529 60.76 49.64 3.35
N ALA A 530 59.78 49.95 2.50
CA ALA A 530 58.51 49.23 2.47
C ALA A 530 58.62 47.81 1.91
N GLN A 531 59.62 47.51 1.07
CA GLN A 531 59.95 46.13 0.67
C GLN A 531 60.58 45.30 1.80
N GLY A 532 61.11 45.93 2.86
CA GLY A 532 61.61 45.24 4.05
C GLY A 532 60.51 44.68 4.96
N ILE A 533 59.26 45.12 4.81
CA ILE A 533 58.12 44.65 5.60
C ILE A 533 57.74 43.24 5.16
N GLY A 534 57.79 42.28 6.08
CA GLY A 534 57.55 40.86 5.82
C GLY A 534 56.08 40.51 5.55
N SER A 535 55.84 39.44 4.78
CA SER A 535 54.50 39.00 4.36
C SER A 535 53.59 38.47 5.48
N SER A 536 54.12 38.28 6.69
CA SER A 536 53.37 38.00 7.92
C SER A 536 52.83 39.26 8.60
N SER A 537 53.33 40.45 8.24
CA SER A 537 52.93 41.71 8.86
C SER A 537 51.49 42.10 8.52
N ALA A 538 50.79 42.70 9.47
CA ALA A 538 49.45 43.23 9.25
C ALA A 538 49.42 44.41 8.26
N VAL A 539 50.51 45.19 8.15
CA VAL A 539 50.61 46.34 7.23
C VAL A 539 51.24 45.99 5.87
N TYR A 540 51.56 44.71 5.63
CA TYR A 540 52.19 44.25 4.38
C TYR A 540 51.37 44.62 3.13
N GLY A 541 50.04 44.55 3.19
CA GLY A 541 49.17 44.91 2.06
C GLY A 541 49.32 46.38 1.65
N ASP A 542 49.39 47.28 2.62
CA ASP A 542 49.54 48.71 2.40
C ASP A 542 50.96 49.04 1.93
N ALA A 543 51.98 48.39 2.50
CA ALA A 543 53.37 48.47 2.06
C ALA A 543 53.53 48.10 0.58
N GLN A 544 52.96 46.96 0.14
CA GLN A 544 53.02 46.55 -1.27
C GLN A 544 52.23 47.51 -2.20
N SER A 545 51.12 48.08 -1.73
CA SER A 545 50.34 49.09 -2.48
C SER A 545 51.14 50.40 -2.70
N LYS A 546 51.85 50.86 -1.66
CA LYS A 546 52.75 52.02 -1.69
C LYS A 546 53.96 51.77 -2.60
N VAL A 547 54.65 50.63 -2.46
CA VAL A 547 55.76 50.19 -3.33
C VAL A 547 55.39 50.26 -4.81
N GLN A 548 54.26 49.67 -5.21
CA GLN A 548 53.80 49.72 -6.61
C GLN A 548 53.53 51.16 -7.09
N THR A 549 53.08 52.03 -6.21
CA THR A 549 52.76 53.44 -6.54
C THR A 549 54.03 54.27 -6.73
N TRP A 550 55.03 54.09 -5.86
CA TRP A 550 56.32 54.76 -5.99
C TRP A 550 57.12 54.25 -7.19
N GLN A 551 57.08 52.95 -7.50
CA GLN A 551 57.69 52.39 -8.71
C GLN A 551 57.14 53.04 -9.99
N ARG A 552 55.81 53.19 -10.10
CA ARG A 552 55.16 53.89 -11.23
C ARG A 552 55.57 55.36 -11.32
N ARG A 553 55.71 56.05 -10.18
CA ARG A 553 56.16 57.45 -10.12
C ARG A 553 57.61 57.59 -10.56
N GLN A 554 58.52 56.74 -10.06
CA GLN A 554 59.94 56.73 -10.39
C GLN A 554 60.17 56.47 -11.90
N GLN A 555 59.43 55.54 -12.49
CA GLN A 555 59.48 55.28 -13.94
C GLN A 555 59.02 56.50 -14.76
N ALA A 556 58.00 57.23 -14.30
CA ALA A 556 57.55 58.46 -14.96
C ALA A 556 58.56 59.62 -14.83
N GLU A 557 59.20 59.77 -13.66
CA GLU A 557 60.27 60.74 -13.41
C GLU A 557 61.48 60.48 -14.34
N GLN A 558 61.95 59.24 -14.40
CA GLN A 558 63.03 58.83 -15.30
C GLN A 558 62.67 59.02 -16.79
N GLY A 559 61.46 58.64 -17.19
CA GLY A 559 60.99 58.79 -18.58
C GLY A 559 60.91 60.26 -19.03
N LEU A 560 60.41 61.16 -18.17
CA LEU A 560 60.38 62.59 -18.46
C LEU A 560 61.78 63.24 -18.43
N GLN A 561 62.69 62.76 -17.57
CA GLN A 561 64.08 63.21 -17.58
C GLN A 561 64.80 62.78 -18.86
N GLN A 562 64.61 61.53 -19.32
CA GLN A 562 65.16 61.04 -20.59
C GLN A 562 64.61 61.84 -21.79
N ALA A 563 63.31 62.16 -21.77
CA ALA A 563 62.69 63.05 -22.76
C ALA A 563 63.37 64.43 -22.81
N ARG A 564 63.58 65.06 -21.64
CA ARG A 564 64.28 66.36 -21.54
C ARG A 564 65.73 66.28 -22.05
N ILE A 565 66.43 65.18 -21.79
CA ILE A 565 67.80 64.95 -22.31
C ILE A 565 67.80 64.78 -23.84
N ALA A 566 66.83 64.06 -24.41
CA ALA A 566 66.68 63.93 -25.85
C ALA A 566 66.41 65.30 -26.52
N ALA A 567 65.55 66.13 -25.93
CA ALA A 567 65.21 67.44 -26.48
C ALA A 567 66.42 68.38 -26.64
N ASN A 568 67.42 68.27 -25.76
CA ASN A 568 68.65 69.07 -25.79
C ASN A 568 69.47 68.88 -27.08
N GLY A 569 69.19 67.88 -27.91
CA GLY A 569 69.79 67.74 -29.23
C GLY A 569 69.39 68.86 -30.22
N GLY A 570 68.33 69.62 -29.94
CA GLY A 570 67.91 70.80 -30.71
C GLY A 570 67.43 70.55 -32.16
N THR A 571 67.58 69.33 -32.68
CA THR A 571 67.11 68.92 -34.01
C THR A 571 65.64 68.47 -33.97
N PRO A 572 64.92 68.53 -35.10
CA PRO A 572 63.56 68.01 -35.18
C PRO A 572 63.42 66.52 -34.82
N ASP A 573 64.42 65.70 -35.13
CA ASP A 573 64.42 64.27 -34.79
C ASP A 573 64.65 64.03 -33.30
N SER A 574 65.58 64.77 -32.68
CA SER A 574 65.79 64.69 -31.23
C SER A 574 64.61 65.23 -30.41
N LEU A 575 63.89 66.23 -30.95
CA LEU A 575 62.62 66.71 -30.39
C LEU A 575 61.47 65.69 -30.58
N ALA A 576 61.40 65.00 -31.72
CA ALA A 576 60.40 63.96 -31.96
C ALA A 576 60.59 62.75 -31.01
N GLU A 577 61.85 62.35 -30.76
CA GLU A 577 62.17 61.32 -29.78
C GLU A 577 61.88 61.77 -28.33
N ALA A 578 62.16 63.02 -27.99
CA ALA A 578 61.78 63.61 -26.71
C ALA A 578 60.26 63.55 -26.48
N ILE A 579 59.47 63.94 -27.49
CA ILE A 579 58.01 63.83 -27.48
C ILE A 579 57.57 62.37 -27.27
N ARG A 580 58.18 61.41 -27.98
CA ARG A 580 57.86 59.98 -27.86
C ARG A 580 58.08 59.48 -26.42
N LEU A 581 59.19 59.85 -25.80
CA LEU A 581 59.54 59.50 -24.42
C LEU A 581 58.58 60.15 -23.41
N ALA A 582 58.34 61.47 -23.51
CA ALA A 582 57.41 62.17 -22.63
C ALA A 582 55.96 61.68 -22.78
N ASN A 583 55.55 61.25 -23.98
CA ASN A 583 54.21 60.72 -24.18
C ASN A 583 54.01 59.35 -23.49
N GLY A 584 55.10 58.64 -23.18
CA GLY A 584 55.10 57.43 -22.34
C GLY A 584 54.80 57.69 -20.86
N VAL A 585 54.80 58.94 -20.39
CA VAL A 585 54.41 59.30 -19.01
C VAL A 585 52.91 58.97 -18.81
N PRO A 586 52.55 58.06 -17.88
CA PRO A 586 51.17 57.60 -17.70
C PRO A 586 50.19 58.73 -17.36
N GLY A 587 48.94 58.59 -17.81
CA GLY A 587 47.88 59.59 -17.60
C GLY A 587 47.60 59.94 -16.13
N ALA A 588 47.82 58.98 -15.22
CA ALA A 588 47.64 59.15 -13.77
C ALA A 588 48.95 59.54 -13.03
N SER A 589 50.04 59.82 -13.74
CA SER A 589 51.27 60.34 -13.12
C SER A 589 51.12 61.84 -12.79
N PRO A 590 51.59 62.33 -11.62
CA PRO A 590 51.60 63.76 -11.33
C PRO A 590 52.38 64.56 -12.39
N LEU A 591 53.41 63.96 -13.00
CA LEU A 591 54.20 64.56 -14.07
C LEU A 591 53.49 64.64 -15.43
N ARG A 592 52.26 64.12 -15.59
CA ARG A 592 51.57 64.15 -16.87
C ARG A 592 51.29 65.57 -17.37
N GLY A 593 51.13 66.53 -16.44
CA GLY A 593 51.04 67.96 -16.76
C GLY A 593 52.32 68.48 -17.43
N GLU A 594 53.45 68.38 -16.73
CA GLU A 594 54.78 68.78 -17.25
C GLU A 594 55.13 68.05 -18.56
N ALA A 595 54.86 66.75 -18.66
CA ALA A 595 55.11 65.97 -19.86
C ALA A 595 54.30 66.49 -21.05
N THR A 596 53.03 66.87 -20.83
CA THR A 596 52.16 67.40 -21.90
C THR A 596 52.58 68.81 -22.32
N GLN A 597 52.97 69.67 -21.38
CA GLN A 597 53.54 70.99 -21.67
C GLN A 597 54.85 70.89 -22.48
N ALA A 598 55.75 69.97 -22.11
CA ALA A 598 56.99 69.75 -22.83
C ALA A 598 56.74 69.23 -24.26
N ILE A 599 55.81 68.28 -24.42
CA ILE A 599 55.38 67.78 -25.74
C ILE A 599 54.89 68.93 -26.65
N GLU A 600 54.07 69.84 -26.13
CA GLU A 600 53.55 70.98 -26.89
C GLU A 600 54.68 71.95 -27.30
N GLN A 601 55.58 72.30 -26.37
CA GLN A 601 56.72 73.17 -26.64
C GLN A 601 57.66 72.60 -27.71
N TRP A 602 58.01 71.31 -27.61
CA TRP A 602 58.85 70.64 -28.60
C TRP A 602 58.17 70.49 -29.96
N SER A 603 56.85 70.28 -29.98
CA SER A 603 56.05 70.22 -31.21
C SER A 603 56.01 71.57 -31.93
N GLN A 604 55.90 72.68 -31.20
CA GLN A 604 56.03 74.02 -31.76
C GLN A 604 57.45 74.30 -32.25
N GLN A 605 58.50 73.82 -31.58
CA GLN A 605 59.89 73.95 -32.04
C GLN A 605 60.13 73.18 -33.35
N ILE A 606 59.61 71.95 -33.49
CA ILE A 606 59.64 71.18 -34.75
C ILE A 606 58.96 71.97 -35.88
N LEU A 607 57.80 72.57 -35.62
CA LEU A 607 57.09 73.39 -36.61
C LEU A 607 57.89 74.61 -37.04
N GLN A 608 58.47 75.38 -36.10
CA GLN A 608 59.28 76.55 -36.45
C GLN A 608 60.55 76.16 -37.23
N ALA A 609 61.20 75.04 -36.87
CA ALA A 609 62.32 74.50 -37.62
C ALA A 609 61.92 74.10 -39.06
N ALA A 610 60.74 73.49 -39.25
CA ALA A 610 60.20 73.20 -40.57
C ALA A 610 59.97 74.48 -41.39
N ILE A 611 59.39 75.53 -40.78
CA ILE A 611 59.11 76.81 -41.43
C ILE A 611 60.42 77.47 -41.89
N SER A 612 61.45 77.53 -41.04
CA SER A 612 62.76 78.08 -41.44
C SER A 612 63.51 77.21 -42.46
N GLN A 613 63.27 75.90 -42.49
CA GLN A 613 63.83 75.02 -43.52
C GLN A 613 63.18 75.28 -44.88
N ALA A 614 61.90 75.66 -44.93
CA ALA A 614 61.15 75.79 -46.18
C ALA A 614 61.69 76.85 -47.16
N ASP A 615 62.39 77.87 -46.66
CA ASP A 615 63.05 78.91 -47.46
C ASP A 615 64.25 78.37 -48.27
N THR A 616 64.77 77.19 -47.94
CA THR A 616 65.96 76.59 -48.59
C THR A 616 65.74 75.15 -49.08
N ASP A 617 64.93 74.36 -48.37
CA ASP A 617 64.53 73.00 -48.69
C ASP A 617 63.07 72.76 -48.29
N MET A 618 62.16 73.19 -49.15
CA MET A 618 60.71 73.00 -48.98
C MET A 618 60.29 71.52 -48.98
N ALA A 619 61.09 70.61 -49.53
CA ALA A 619 60.80 69.18 -49.52
C ALA A 619 61.12 68.53 -48.16
N GLY A 620 62.29 68.82 -47.59
CA GLY A 620 62.65 68.41 -46.24
C GLY A 620 61.82 69.12 -45.17
N ALA A 621 61.41 70.37 -45.39
CA ALA A 621 60.49 71.09 -44.49
C ALA A 621 59.16 70.32 -44.28
N ILE A 622 58.60 69.71 -45.34
CA ILE A 622 57.42 68.85 -45.23
C ILE A 622 57.70 67.64 -44.33
N VAL A 623 58.85 66.98 -44.49
CA VAL A 623 59.26 65.82 -43.66
C VAL A 623 59.51 66.24 -42.21
N THR A 624 60.03 67.44 -41.98
CA THR A 624 60.22 68.01 -40.65
C THR A 624 58.89 68.32 -39.97
N ALA A 625 57.95 69.00 -40.65
CA ALA A 625 56.62 69.29 -40.12
C ALA A 625 55.77 68.04 -39.86
N GLN A 626 56.00 66.94 -40.60
CA GLN A 626 55.33 65.65 -40.36
C GLN A 626 55.72 64.98 -39.02
N LYS A 627 56.78 65.46 -38.35
CA LYS A 627 57.18 64.98 -37.02
C LYS A 627 56.35 65.60 -35.88
N VAL A 628 55.52 66.60 -36.17
CA VAL A 628 54.57 67.20 -35.21
C VAL A 628 53.44 66.20 -34.91
N PRO A 629 53.12 65.87 -33.64
CA PRO A 629 52.12 64.86 -33.29
C PRO A 629 50.68 65.34 -33.46
N SER A 630 49.75 64.45 -33.80
CA SER A 630 48.33 64.76 -33.99
C SER A 630 47.53 65.14 -32.73
N ARG A 631 48.19 65.36 -31.59
CA ARG A 631 47.56 65.72 -30.30
C ARG A 631 48.07 67.05 -29.72
N THR A 632 48.83 67.82 -30.49
CA THR A 632 49.37 69.13 -30.08
C THR A 632 48.77 70.27 -30.90
N GLU A 633 48.65 71.45 -30.31
CA GLU A 633 48.12 72.66 -30.97
C GLU A 633 48.91 73.02 -32.24
N ALA A 634 50.23 72.83 -32.20
CA ALA A 634 51.13 72.99 -33.35
C ALA A 634 50.73 72.14 -34.59
N TYR A 635 50.00 71.04 -34.42
CA TYR A 635 49.69 70.11 -35.51
C TYR A 635 48.83 70.71 -36.61
N ALA A 636 47.79 71.46 -36.25
CA ALA A 636 46.90 72.07 -37.24
C ALA A 636 47.66 73.07 -38.12
N GLN A 637 48.58 73.83 -37.53
CA GLN A 637 49.47 74.75 -38.24
C GLN A 637 50.46 73.98 -39.12
N ALA A 638 51.05 72.89 -38.62
CA ALA A 638 51.96 72.03 -39.38
C ALA A 638 51.30 71.44 -40.64
N GLN A 639 50.07 70.93 -40.55
CA GLN A 639 49.36 70.40 -41.73
C GLN A 639 49.03 71.49 -42.75
N LEU A 640 48.65 72.70 -42.31
CA LEU A 640 48.40 73.83 -43.22
C LEU A 640 49.67 74.26 -43.97
N GLN A 641 50.83 74.27 -43.30
CA GLN A 641 52.11 74.56 -43.94
C GLN A 641 52.52 73.46 -44.94
N ILE A 642 52.41 72.18 -44.53
CA ILE A 642 52.67 71.02 -45.41
C ILE A 642 51.86 71.12 -46.71
N ASP A 643 50.57 71.43 -46.63
CA ASP A 643 49.70 71.54 -47.81
C ASP A 643 50.00 72.77 -48.67
N ALA A 644 50.42 73.90 -48.08
CA ALA A 644 50.87 75.07 -48.83
C ALA A 644 52.20 74.80 -49.59
N TRP A 645 53.13 74.09 -48.95
CA TRP A 645 54.42 73.71 -49.52
C TRP A 645 54.28 72.67 -50.64
N ARG A 646 53.41 71.66 -50.47
CA ARG A 646 53.08 70.67 -51.52
C ARG A 646 52.59 71.34 -52.80
N ARG A 647 51.58 72.21 -52.69
CA ARG A 647 51.02 72.98 -53.83
C ARG A 647 52.08 73.83 -54.51
N SER A 648 52.95 74.48 -53.74
CA SER A 648 54.07 75.29 -54.25
C SER A 648 55.12 74.45 -55.01
N LEU A 649 55.30 73.19 -54.63
CA LEU A 649 56.16 72.21 -55.31
C LEU A 649 55.47 71.47 -56.47
N GLY A 650 54.22 71.81 -56.80
CA GLY A 650 53.43 71.16 -57.86
C GLY A 650 53.06 69.70 -57.55
N ARG A 651 52.82 69.38 -56.27
CA ARG A 651 52.47 68.04 -55.76
C ARG A 651 51.26 68.06 -54.82
#